data_AF-A0AAF0F3A1-F1
#
_entry.id   AF-A0AAF0F3A1-F1
#
_cell.length_a   1.000
_cell.length_b   1.000
_cell.length_c   1.000
_cell.angle_alpha   90.00
_cell.angle_beta   90.00
_cell.angle_gamma   90.00
#
_symmetry.space_group_name_H-M   'P 1'
#
loop_
_entity.id
_entity.type
_entity.pdbx_description
1 polymer ?
#
loop_
_entity_poly.entity_id
_entity_poly.type
_entity_poly.pdbx_seq_one_letter_code
_entity_poly.pdbx_strand_id
1 'polypeptide(L)'
;MASGAAGHDIWIEHEVYVHLTAYARDNVCGTMYIAAEGEPATSANTSLGFRALVPSGSEKKARRARGTSFEYPITRVRSLRISPPSAVRTYGSVLVRTNDETPPVTLFFHNSDEEAWGGKRLLNALQTYAEVVASRQDLGLYLVNPDKELRAVHVSPIFDDAIDTARVKSTPESFSQWAHLTRISVLAQFSQVTRSARESREAILSHPLVRRAVPQEPSATQSKAQAGPYMVSTQSGMPAPPEEFDAARVYLAKWAQYVAREGERNQVAEQDDEPDVESLLGTTPIPSAGDAGAIRSAPPIDAAAWKELLASGADASALAQHIFHRGIAPGARRDVWPYLMGGVPLAADAAAQESARADKKAEYTQLAAEWKAPDAALPEIVESSKHRIWIDCLRADTKHDFFHEENEEEAREAVAAMEASGWERMPHQGSSAKQVNYHLYAVSEILLTFCLYAERASGPDALPPVHGYVQGMSDLCLVCYKACQGDVPMSFWCFVGVMRRLGANFVQDQTGMRHELVTLQRMLAELSPSLYAYLQAVDGLNLFFCFRWILVCFKREFALDDVERLWDSIWSANWSTSSDGVDSPQWPLCHDFELFIALAILESHASVIVRHLKTFDEVLQYIHSLAYQMDVHAILRRAEALVYRLRGRTQHPHTVLEENLSALVLR
;
A
#
# COMPACT_ATOMS: atom_id res chain seq x y z
N MET A 1 -43.61 -23.72 48.79
CA MET A 1 -43.22 -22.38 49.28
C MET A 1 -41.71 -22.31 49.13
N ALA A 2 -41.08 -21.51 48.28
CA ALA A 2 -41.37 -20.13 47.90
C ALA A 2 -41.61 -19.95 46.39
N SER A 3 -42.56 -19.07 46.06
CA SER A 3 -42.74 -18.44 44.76
C SER A 3 -41.58 -17.46 44.50
N GLY A 4 -40.76 -17.72 43.48
CA GLY A 4 -39.86 -16.72 42.89
C GLY A 4 -40.44 -16.29 41.55
N ALA A 5 -40.57 -14.98 41.33
CA ALA A 5 -41.25 -14.39 40.17
C ALA A 5 -40.77 -14.99 38.84
N ALA A 6 -41.72 -15.46 38.00
CA ALA A 6 -41.39 -15.86 36.64
C ALA A 6 -41.03 -14.61 35.83
N GLY A 7 -39.74 -14.45 35.50
CA GLY A 7 -39.30 -13.37 34.63
C GLY A 7 -40.03 -13.44 33.28
N HIS A 8 -40.38 -12.28 32.72
CA HIS A 8 -40.97 -12.19 31.40
C HIS A 8 -39.86 -12.19 30.35
N ASP A 9 -39.95 -13.06 29.34
CA ASP A 9 -39.01 -13.09 28.20
C ASP A 9 -39.22 -11.81 27.36
N ILE A 10 -38.26 -10.88 27.34
CA ILE A 10 -38.37 -9.60 26.63
C ILE A 10 -37.84 -9.70 25.19
N TRP A 11 -36.89 -10.59 24.94
CA TRP A 11 -36.37 -10.89 23.61
C TRP A 11 -36.17 -12.39 23.46
N ILE A 12 -36.50 -12.93 22.28
CA ILE A 12 -36.45 -14.36 22.00
C ILE A 12 -35.96 -14.57 20.56
N GLU A 13 -35.03 -15.50 20.38
CA GLU A 13 -34.57 -15.98 19.08
C GLU A 13 -34.64 -17.51 19.03
N HIS A 14 -35.32 -18.03 18.01
CA HIS A 14 -35.48 -19.46 17.78
C HIS A 14 -34.37 -20.02 16.89
N GLU A 15 -34.29 -21.35 16.78
CA GLU A 15 -33.33 -22.04 15.88
C GLU A 15 -31.86 -21.73 16.19
N VAL A 16 -31.52 -21.61 17.48
CA VAL A 16 -30.14 -21.45 17.95
C VAL A 16 -29.59 -22.82 18.35
N TYR A 17 -28.36 -23.12 17.96
CA TYR A 17 -27.77 -24.44 18.13
C TYR A 17 -26.53 -24.42 19.01
N VAL A 18 -26.34 -25.50 19.78
CA VAL A 18 -25.09 -25.82 20.51
C VAL A 18 -24.48 -27.07 19.88
N HIS A 19 -23.27 -26.93 19.33
CA HIS A 19 -22.49 -28.05 18.78
C HIS A 19 -21.62 -28.68 19.87
N LEU A 20 -22.03 -29.84 20.38
CA LEU A 20 -21.25 -30.59 21.37
C LEU A 20 -20.18 -31.51 20.74
N THR A 21 -20.36 -31.87 19.47
CA THR A 21 -19.41 -32.64 18.66
C THR A 21 -19.44 -32.11 17.22
N ALA A 22 -18.49 -32.52 16.37
CA ALA A 22 -18.47 -32.15 14.95
C ALA A 22 -19.60 -32.78 14.12
N TYR A 23 -20.40 -33.69 14.71
CA TYR A 23 -21.44 -34.41 14.00
C TYR A 23 -22.80 -33.73 14.16
N ALA A 24 -23.45 -33.39 13.05
CA ALA A 24 -24.72 -32.67 13.06
C ALA A 24 -25.86 -33.35 13.86
N ARG A 25 -25.82 -34.69 13.97
CA ARG A 25 -26.79 -35.51 14.74
C ARG A 25 -26.75 -35.27 16.25
N ASP A 26 -25.68 -34.67 16.74
CA ASP A 26 -25.40 -34.41 18.15
C ASP A 26 -25.68 -32.96 18.57
N ASN A 27 -26.10 -32.13 17.62
CA ASN A 27 -26.42 -30.73 17.83
C ASN A 27 -27.69 -30.59 18.67
N VAL A 28 -27.65 -29.69 19.65
CA VAL A 28 -28.82 -29.35 20.46
C VAL A 28 -29.41 -28.05 19.93
N CYS A 29 -30.62 -28.12 19.38
CA CYS A 29 -31.40 -26.94 19.00
C CYS A 29 -32.13 -26.38 20.23
N GLY A 30 -32.27 -25.07 20.30
CA GLY A 30 -32.93 -24.38 21.40
C GLY A 30 -33.35 -22.96 21.03
N THR A 31 -33.87 -22.28 22.04
CA THR A 31 -34.31 -20.90 21.97
C THR A 31 -33.41 -20.06 22.87
N MET A 32 -32.84 -19.00 22.32
CA MET A 32 -32.09 -18.00 23.09
C MET A 32 -33.04 -16.89 23.54
N TYR A 33 -32.90 -16.39 24.76
CA TYR A 33 -33.79 -15.38 25.30
C TYR A 33 -33.07 -14.40 26.24
N ILE A 34 -33.65 -13.21 26.37
CA ILE A 34 -33.33 -12.25 27.44
C ILE A 34 -34.58 -12.08 28.28
N ALA A 35 -34.52 -12.39 29.57
CA ALA A 35 -35.63 -12.26 30.50
C ALA A 35 -35.37 -11.14 31.53
N ALA A 36 -36.43 -10.51 32.04
CA ALA A 36 -36.33 -9.64 33.21
C ALA A 36 -37.24 -10.10 34.35
N GLU A 37 -36.76 -9.97 35.57
CA GLU A 37 -37.49 -10.33 36.80
C GLU A 37 -38.35 -9.18 37.36
N GLY A 38 -38.31 -7.97 36.76
CA GLY A 38 -39.17 -6.84 37.15
C GLY A 38 -39.08 -5.62 36.21
N GLU A 39 -40.08 -4.72 36.28
CA GLU A 39 -40.13 -3.46 35.51
C GLU A 39 -39.72 -2.25 36.38
N PRO A 40 -38.88 -1.32 35.88
CA PRO A 40 -38.25 -1.30 34.56
C PRO A 40 -37.07 -2.29 34.45
N ALA A 41 -36.84 -2.83 33.25
CA ALA A 41 -35.71 -3.71 32.96
C ALA A 41 -34.39 -2.93 33.01
N THR A 42 -33.46 -3.40 33.83
CA THR A 42 -32.12 -2.84 34.06
C THR A 42 -31.09 -3.99 33.98
N SER A 43 -29.81 -3.67 33.83
CA SER A 43 -28.73 -4.69 33.79
C SER A 43 -28.69 -5.60 35.02
N ALA A 44 -29.25 -5.16 36.16
CA ALA A 44 -29.24 -5.88 37.43
C ALA A 44 -30.39 -6.90 37.58
N ASN A 45 -31.49 -6.74 36.83
CA ASN A 45 -32.67 -7.61 36.89
C ASN A 45 -32.95 -8.36 35.58
N THR A 46 -31.96 -8.40 34.68
CA THR A 46 -32.04 -9.05 33.37
C THR A 46 -31.06 -10.22 33.26
N SER A 47 -31.50 -11.30 32.63
CA SER A 47 -30.73 -12.52 32.41
C SER A 47 -30.66 -12.88 30.91
N LEU A 48 -29.51 -13.40 30.50
CA LEU A 48 -29.27 -13.99 29.19
C LEU A 48 -29.34 -15.51 29.30
N GLY A 49 -30.27 -16.13 28.58
CA GLY A 49 -30.52 -17.56 28.67
C GLY A 49 -30.57 -18.28 27.33
N PHE A 50 -30.32 -19.59 27.39
CA PHE A 50 -30.57 -20.53 26.30
C PHE A 50 -31.37 -21.71 26.84
N ARG A 51 -32.49 -22.01 26.19
CA ARG A 51 -33.41 -23.10 26.54
C ARG A 51 -33.38 -24.14 25.42
N ALA A 52 -32.75 -25.28 25.68
CA ALA A 52 -32.71 -26.39 24.73
C ALA A 52 -34.12 -26.97 24.49
N LEU A 53 -34.45 -27.25 23.23
CA LEU A 53 -35.67 -27.97 22.86
C LEU A 53 -35.51 -29.45 23.24
N VAL A 54 -36.41 -29.95 24.08
CA VAL A 54 -36.37 -31.35 24.55
C VAL A 54 -37.12 -32.22 23.53
N PRO A 55 -36.44 -33.13 22.80
CA PRO A 55 -37.10 -34.00 21.84
C PRO A 55 -37.90 -35.10 22.55
N SER A 56 -39.17 -35.28 22.16
CA SER A 56 -40.03 -36.36 22.64
C SER A 56 -39.56 -37.72 22.06
N GLY A 57 -39.12 -38.64 22.93
CA GLY A 57 -38.85 -40.03 22.53
C GLY A 57 -37.48 -40.61 22.89
N SER A 58 -36.53 -39.84 23.45
CA SER A 58 -35.25 -40.39 23.93
C SER A 58 -34.78 -39.71 25.21
N GLU A 59 -34.81 -40.44 26.33
CA GLU A 59 -34.42 -39.96 27.66
C GLU A 59 -32.93 -39.53 27.73
N LYS A 60 -32.06 -40.19 26.94
CA LYS A 60 -30.66 -39.79 26.77
C LYS A 60 -30.52 -38.43 26.05
N LYS A 61 -31.30 -38.18 25.00
CA LYS A 61 -31.32 -36.87 24.31
C LYS A 61 -31.95 -35.79 25.19
N ALA A 62 -32.99 -36.12 25.95
CA ALA A 62 -33.62 -35.20 26.89
C ALA A 62 -32.68 -34.79 28.04
N ARG A 63 -31.90 -35.74 28.60
CA ARG A 63 -30.89 -35.44 29.63
C ARG A 63 -29.76 -34.55 29.09
N ARG A 64 -29.33 -34.77 27.84
CA ARG A 64 -28.31 -33.94 27.16
C ARG A 64 -28.82 -32.52 26.87
N ALA A 65 -30.06 -32.40 26.40
CA ALA A 65 -30.72 -31.10 26.20
C ALA A 65 -30.81 -30.32 27.53
N ARG A 66 -31.24 -30.96 28.62
CA ARG A 66 -31.31 -30.30 29.94
C ARG A 66 -29.96 -29.82 30.47
N GLY A 67 -28.86 -30.52 30.14
CA GLY A 67 -27.51 -30.13 30.55
C GLY A 67 -26.87 -29.01 29.72
N THR A 68 -27.51 -28.57 28.63
CA THR A 68 -27.01 -27.50 27.75
C THR A 68 -27.79 -26.19 27.89
N SER A 69 -28.94 -26.21 28.57
CA SER A 69 -29.65 -25.00 28.93
C SER A 69 -28.89 -24.24 30.02
N PHE A 70 -28.80 -22.93 29.89
CA PHE A 70 -28.17 -22.06 30.88
C PHE A 70 -28.93 -20.74 30.98
N GLU A 71 -28.77 -20.08 32.12
CA GLU A 71 -29.26 -18.73 32.34
C GLU A 71 -28.22 -17.98 33.16
N TYR A 72 -27.71 -16.89 32.62
CA TYR A 72 -26.70 -16.04 33.24
C TYR A 72 -27.27 -14.65 33.45
N PRO A 73 -27.25 -14.09 34.67
CA PRO A 73 -27.48 -12.67 34.87
C PRO A 73 -26.55 -11.86 33.96
N ILE A 74 -27.03 -10.76 33.38
CA ILE A 74 -26.21 -9.93 32.46
C ILE A 74 -24.95 -9.42 33.17
N THR A 75 -25.02 -9.14 34.47
CA THR A 75 -23.86 -8.79 35.32
C THR A 75 -22.77 -9.86 35.37
N ARG A 76 -23.10 -11.11 35.05
CA ARG A 76 -22.17 -12.25 35.04
C ARG A 76 -21.51 -12.45 33.68
N VAL A 77 -22.04 -11.85 32.61
CA VAL A 77 -21.48 -11.94 31.25
C VAL A 77 -20.34 -10.95 31.13
N ARG A 78 -19.13 -11.44 30.84
CA ARG A 78 -17.91 -10.63 30.69
C ARG A 78 -17.76 -10.10 29.27
N SER A 79 -17.86 -11.00 28.30
CA SER A 79 -17.66 -10.67 26.89
C SER A 79 -18.36 -11.66 25.95
N LEU A 80 -18.65 -11.14 24.76
CA LEU A 80 -19.24 -11.87 23.65
C LEU A 80 -18.28 -11.78 22.46
N ARG A 81 -17.82 -12.93 21.95
CA ARG A 81 -17.09 -12.96 20.67
C ARG A 81 -18.03 -13.37 19.56
N ILE A 82 -18.26 -12.46 18.63
CA ILE A 82 -19.20 -12.61 17.53
C ILE A 82 -18.39 -12.89 16.26
N SER A 83 -18.74 -13.96 15.55
CA SER A 83 -18.15 -14.33 14.26
C SER A 83 -19.27 -14.45 13.22
N PRO A 84 -19.45 -13.43 12.35
CA PRO A 84 -20.49 -13.44 11.35
C PRO A 84 -20.30 -14.54 10.30
N PRO A 85 -21.40 -14.99 9.67
CA PRO A 85 -21.30 -15.87 8.51
C PRO A 85 -20.49 -15.18 7.41
N SER A 86 -19.75 -15.97 6.64
CA SER A 86 -18.89 -15.49 5.56
C SER A 86 -19.09 -16.37 4.32
N ALA A 87 -18.54 -15.97 3.17
CA ALA A 87 -18.59 -16.78 1.95
C ALA A 87 -18.04 -18.22 2.13
N VAL A 88 -17.25 -18.47 3.18
CA VAL A 88 -16.66 -19.77 3.52
C VAL A 88 -17.45 -20.50 4.63
N ARG A 89 -18.20 -19.79 5.48
CA ARG A 89 -19.00 -20.35 6.58
C ARG A 89 -20.44 -19.86 6.50
N THR A 90 -21.36 -20.77 6.17
CA THR A 90 -22.80 -20.50 6.02
C THR A 90 -23.54 -20.26 7.34
N TYR A 91 -22.87 -20.43 8.48
CA TYR A 91 -23.41 -20.14 9.80
C TYR A 91 -22.49 -19.17 10.54
N GLY A 92 -23.09 -18.33 11.39
CA GLY A 92 -22.33 -17.50 12.30
C GLY A 92 -22.35 -18.05 13.73
N SER A 93 -21.39 -17.64 14.55
CA SER A 93 -21.28 -18.10 15.95
C SER A 93 -21.11 -16.96 16.94
N VAL A 94 -21.67 -17.12 18.13
CA VAL A 94 -21.49 -16.22 19.28
C VAL A 94 -20.94 -17.03 20.45
N LEU A 95 -19.74 -16.66 20.91
CA LEU A 95 -19.10 -17.23 22.09
C LEU A 95 -19.38 -16.34 23.31
N VAL A 96 -20.04 -16.89 24.32
CA VAL A 96 -20.34 -16.21 25.58
C VAL A 96 -19.28 -16.57 26.61
N ARG A 97 -18.62 -15.55 27.18
CA ARG A 97 -17.71 -15.70 28.33
C ARG A 97 -18.29 -15.01 29.55
N THR A 98 -18.29 -15.72 30.66
CA THR A 98 -18.72 -15.20 31.97
C THR A 98 -17.52 -14.71 32.78
N ASN A 99 -17.79 -13.97 33.85
CA ASN A 99 -16.76 -13.51 34.80
C ASN A 99 -16.18 -14.66 35.65
N ASP A 100 -16.94 -15.74 35.84
CA ASP A 100 -16.48 -16.94 36.56
C ASP A 100 -15.74 -17.89 35.60
N GLU A 101 -14.84 -18.74 36.13
CA GLU A 101 -14.08 -19.77 35.40
C GLU A 101 -14.95 -20.88 34.76
N THR A 102 -16.26 -20.66 34.59
CA THR A 102 -17.11 -21.56 33.83
C THR A 102 -16.68 -21.60 32.37
N PRO A 103 -16.66 -22.79 31.74
CA PRO A 103 -16.21 -22.95 30.37
C PRO A 103 -17.08 -22.11 29.42
N PRO A 104 -16.48 -21.46 28.42
CA PRO A 104 -17.21 -20.58 27.52
C PRO A 104 -18.15 -21.38 26.62
N VAL A 105 -19.33 -20.84 26.35
CA VAL A 105 -20.36 -21.52 25.57
C VAL A 105 -20.45 -20.88 24.18
N THR A 106 -20.43 -21.70 23.12
CA THR A 106 -20.59 -21.23 21.74
C THR A 106 -21.97 -21.58 21.21
N LEU A 107 -22.67 -20.55 20.73
CA LEU A 107 -23.99 -20.64 20.10
C LEU A 107 -23.85 -20.42 18.60
N PHE A 108 -24.59 -21.18 17.81
CA PHE A 108 -24.51 -21.19 16.36
C PHE A 108 -25.86 -20.89 15.73
N PHE A 109 -25.86 -19.98 14.75
CA PHE A 109 -27.04 -19.47 14.07
C PHE A 109 -26.94 -19.87 12.58
N HIS A 110 -27.80 -20.79 12.16
CA HIS A 110 -27.75 -21.43 10.83
C HIS A 110 -28.74 -20.84 9.83
N ASN A 111 -29.73 -20.10 10.30
CA ASN A 111 -30.75 -19.46 9.47
C ASN A 111 -30.56 -17.95 9.57
N SER A 112 -30.24 -17.29 8.45
CA SER A 112 -30.06 -15.84 8.45
C SER A 112 -30.44 -15.23 7.12
N ASP A 113 -31.52 -14.45 7.14
CA ASP A 113 -31.83 -13.48 6.10
C ASP A 113 -30.73 -12.40 6.05
N GLU A 114 -30.40 -11.96 4.83
CA GLU A 114 -29.21 -11.16 4.51
C GLU A 114 -29.12 -9.80 5.21
N GLU A 115 -30.22 -9.25 5.76
CA GLU A 115 -30.24 -7.91 6.33
C GLU A 115 -29.90 -7.83 7.83
N ALA A 116 -30.02 -8.92 8.61
CA ALA A 116 -29.58 -8.94 10.02
C ALA A 116 -29.40 -10.36 10.59
N TRP A 117 -28.19 -10.92 10.47
CA TRP A 117 -27.82 -12.20 11.07
C TRP A 117 -28.09 -12.25 12.60
N GLY A 118 -28.54 -13.41 13.10
CA GLY A 118 -29.04 -13.60 14.48
C GLY A 118 -28.10 -13.15 15.61
N GLY A 119 -26.78 -13.26 15.42
CA GLY A 119 -25.79 -12.75 16.39
C GLY A 119 -25.80 -11.22 16.53
N LYS A 120 -26.13 -10.49 15.45
CA LYS A 120 -26.26 -9.03 15.45
C LYS A 120 -27.57 -8.57 16.09
N ARG A 121 -28.66 -9.34 15.89
CA ARG A 121 -29.96 -9.10 16.55
C ARG A 121 -29.85 -9.27 18.07
N LEU A 122 -29.12 -10.29 18.53
CA LEU A 122 -28.78 -10.47 19.94
C LEU A 122 -28.01 -9.27 20.51
N LEU A 123 -26.97 -8.79 19.80
CA LEU A 123 -26.15 -7.67 20.25
C LEU A 123 -26.98 -6.39 20.41
N ASN A 124 -27.84 -6.09 19.44
CA ASN A 124 -28.74 -4.93 19.50
C ASN A 124 -29.74 -5.05 20.67
N ALA A 125 -30.28 -6.24 20.91
CA ALA A 125 -31.17 -6.49 22.05
C ALA A 125 -30.43 -6.29 23.38
N LEU A 126 -29.19 -6.77 23.51
CA LEU A 126 -28.38 -6.60 24.71
C LEU A 126 -27.97 -5.14 24.97
N GLN A 127 -27.68 -4.36 23.92
CA GLN A 127 -27.35 -2.92 24.02
C GLN A 127 -28.48 -2.09 24.64
N THR A 128 -29.73 -2.59 24.61
CA THR A 128 -30.87 -1.92 25.24
C THR A 128 -30.83 -2.03 26.77
N TYR A 129 -30.20 -3.08 27.31
CA TYR A 129 -30.23 -3.41 28.75
C TYR A 129 -28.87 -3.40 29.44
N ALA A 130 -27.77 -3.40 28.68
CA ALA A 130 -26.41 -3.44 29.17
C ALA A 130 -25.50 -2.52 28.36
N GLU A 131 -24.46 -1.99 28.99
CA GLU A 131 -23.44 -1.26 28.26
C GLU A 131 -22.56 -2.25 27.51
N VAL A 132 -22.72 -2.32 26.18
CA VAL A 132 -21.92 -3.20 25.34
C VAL A 132 -20.90 -2.39 24.54
N VAL A 133 -19.63 -2.62 24.81
CA VAL A 133 -18.51 -1.88 24.25
C VAL A 133 -17.73 -2.77 23.29
N ALA A 134 -17.61 -2.36 22.02
CA ALA A 134 -16.76 -3.07 21.06
C ALA A 134 -15.29 -2.84 21.40
N SER A 135 -14.50 -3.92 21.43
CA SER A 135 -13.05 -3.85 21.62
C SER A 135 -12.40 -3.23 20.39
N ARG A 136 -11.56 -2.20 20.59
CA ARG A 136 -10.71 -1.64 19.52
C ARG A 136 -9.45 -2.47 19.25
N GLN A 137 -9.12 -3.42 20.13
CA GLN A 137 -7.93 -4.28 20.03
C GLN A 137 -8.19 -5.65 19.37
N ASP A 138 -9.39 -6.22 19.51
CA ASP A 138 -9.74 -7.56 18.98
C ASP A 138 -11.10 -7.49 18.24
N LEU A 139 -11.05 -7.66 16.92
CA LEU A 139 -12.22 -7.54 16.05
C LEU A 139 -13.23 -8.66 16.34
N GLY A 140 -14.48 -8.27 16.57
CA GLY A 140 -15.57 -9.17 16.92
C GLY A 140 -15.69 -9.48 18.42
N LEU A 141 -14.85 -8.89 19.28
CA LEU A 141 -15.00 -8.96 20.74
C LEU A 141 -15.83 -7.78 21.26
N TYR A 142 -16.89 -8.09 22.00
CA TYR A 142 -17.75 -7.13 22.66
C TYR A 142 -17.71 -7.35 24.17
N LEU A 143 -17.37 -6.31 24.93
CA LEU A 143 -17.34 -6.32 26.38
C LEU A 143 -18.71 -5.91 26.92
N VAL A 144 -19.22 -6.63 27.92
CA VAL A 144 -20.51 -6.33 28.55
C VAL A 144 -20.24 -5.77 29.94
N ASN A 145 -20.70 -4.54 30.20
CA ASN A 145 -20.47 -3.77 31.42
C ASN A 145 -18.98 -3.78 31.88
N PRO A 146 -18.02 -3.34 31.04
CA PRO A 146 -16.61 -3.40 31.40
C PRO A 146 -16.26 -2.44 32.56
N ASP A 147 -15.40 -2.89 33.47
CA ASP A 147 -14.79 -2.03 34.49
C ASP A 147 -13.95 -0.92 33.86
N LYS A 148 -13.71 0.17 34.60
CA LYS A 148 -12.94 1.34 34.11
C LYS A 148 -11.56 0.95 33.55
N GLU A 149 -10.89 -0.02 34.17
CA GLU A 149 -9.58 -0.52 33.74
C GLU A 149 -9.67 -1.35 32.45
N LEU A 150 -10.62 -2.29 32.39
CA LEU A 150 -10.84 -3.13 31.20
C LEU A 150 -11.31 -2.28 30.00
N ARG A 151 -12.14 -1.27 30.27
CA ARG A 151 -12.54 -0.25 29.30
C ARG A 151 -11.33 0.55 28.81
N ALA A 152 -10.47 1.03 29.71
CA ALA A 152 -9.27 1.76 29.30
C ALA A 152 -8.37 0.89 28.39
N VAL A 153 -8.13 -0.37 28.72
CA VAL A 153 -7.31 -1.25 27.88
C VAL A 153 -7.93 -1.44 26.48
N HIS A 154 -9.24 -1.68 26.39
CA HIS A 154 -9.89 -2.04 25.13
C HIS A 154 -10.49 -0.86 24.33
N VAL A 155 -10.60 0.32 24.92
CA VAL A 155 -11.22 1.53 24.34
C VAL A 155 -10.22 2.69 24.21
N SER A 156 -9.18 2.76 25.04
CA SER A 156 -8.19 3.84 24.94
C SER A 156 -7.57 3.84 23.54
N PRO A 157 -7.56 4.99 22.87
CA PRO A 157 -6.87 5.12 21.61
C PRO A 157 -5.36 5.07 21.88
N ILE A 158 -4.59 4.44 20.99
CA ILE A 158 -3.15 4.66 20.94
C ILE A 158 -2.98 6.07 20.36
N PHE A 159 -2.88 7.08 21.23
CA PHE A 159 -2.40 8.41 20.87
C PHE A 159 -1.39 8.85 21.93
N ASP A 160 -0.17 9.17 21.48
CA ASP A 160 0.74 10.05 22.21
C ASP A 160 0.18 11.47 22.14
N ASP A 161 -0.28 11.97 23.29
CA ASP A 161 -0.76 13.34 23.48
C ASP A 161 0.44 14.29 23.63
N ALA A 162 0.76 15.03 22.58
CA ALA A 162 1.18 16.44 22.66
C ALA A 162 1.32 17.01 21.25
N ILE A 163 0.26 17.67 20.76
CA ILE A 163 0.23 18.91 19.94
C ILE A 163 -1.19 19.06 19.35
N ASP A 164 -1.75 20.27 19.51
CA ASP A 164 -2.96 20.82 18.86
C ASP A 164 -4.36 20.51 19.42
N THR A 165 -4.60 21.06 20.61
CA THR A 165 -5.92 21.58 21.00
C THR A 165 -6.23 22.92 20.32
N ALA A 166 -6.41 22.94 18.99
CA ALA A 166 -7.18 24.01 18.29
C ALA A 166 -7.50 23.67 16.82
N ARG A 167 -8.71 23.11 16.60
CA ARG A 167 -9.65 23.51 15.53
C ARG A 167 -9.31 23.17 14.05
N VAL A 168 -9.62 21.93 13.64
CA VAL A 168 -10.42 21.63 12.41
C VAL A 168 -11.30 20.40 12.68
N LYS A 169 -12.63 20.53 12.53
CA LYS A 169 -13.57 19.40 12.56
C LYS A 169 -13.54 18.67 11.22
N SER A 170 -12.62 17.70 11.08
CA SER A 170 -12.73 16.52 10.19
C SER A 170 -11.40 15.76 10.20
N THR A 171 -11.08 15.08 11.30
CA THR A 171 -10.04 14.04 11.28
C THR A 171 -10.75 12.69 11.25
N PRO A 172 -10.62 11.87 10.20
CA PRO A 172 -11.29 10.59 10.17
C PRO A 172 -10.55 9.58 11.08
N GLU A 173 -11.28 8.98 12.02
CA GLU A 173 -10.94 7.74 12.75
C GLU A 173 -10.74 6.52 11.81
N SER A 174 -10.85 6.71 10.49
CA SER A 174 -10.78 5.70 9.42
C SER A 174 -9.36 5.20 9.12
N PHE A 175 -8.32 6.02 9.35
CA PHE A 175 -6.94 5.63 9.00
C PHE A 175 -6.40 4.48 9.86
N SER A 176 -6.57 4.53 11.18
CA SER A 176 -6.12 3.47 12.08
C SER A 176 -6.96 2.20 11.92
N GLN A 177 -8.27 2.32 11.66
CA GLN A 177 -9.13 1.18 11.38
C GLN A 177 -8.78 0.49 10.06
N TRP A 178 -8.53 1.26 8.99
CA TRP A 178 -8.02 0.73 7.73
C TRP A 178 -6.62 0.11 7.91
N ALA A 179 -5.67 0.78 8.57
CA ALA A 179 -4.34 0.24 8.85
C ALA A 179 -4.36 -1.05 9.70
N HIS A 180 -5.27 -1.16 10.67
CA HIS A 180 -5.45 -2.36 11.49
C HIS A 180 -6.14 -3.51 10.75
N LEU A 181 -7.13 -3.22 9.89
CA LEU A 181 -7.78 -4.21 9.02
C LEU A 181 -6.85 -4.71 7.91
N THR A 182 -5.87 -3.89 7.52
CA THR A 182 -4.93 -4.15 6.42
C THR A 182 -3.55 -4.59 6.95
N ARG A 183 -3.53 -5.32 8.08
CA ARG A 183 -2.36 -6.11 8.53
C ARG A 183 -1.95 -7.21 7.54
N ILE A 184 -2.71 -7.41 6.47
CA ILE A 184 -2.33 -8.13 5.26
C ILE A 184 -1.97 -7.09 4.20
N SER A 185 -0.67 -6.90 3.98
CA SER A 185 -0.05 -6.34 2.77
C SER A 185 -1.01 -5.57 1.84
N VAL A 186 -1.18 -4.29 2.12
CA VAL A 186 -1.84 -3.30 1.23
C VAL A 186 -1.38 -3.49 -0.22
N LEU A 187 -0.08 -3.71 -0.44
CA LEU A 187 0.53 -3.98 -1.74
C LEU A 187 0.11 -5.31 -2.39
N ALA A 188 -0.21 -6.36 -1.63
CA ALA A 188 -0.71 -7.64 -2.15
C ALA A 188 -2.20 -7.60 -2.53
N GLN A 189 -3.03 -6.83 -1.82
CA GLN A 189 -4.42 -6.59 -2.24
C GLN A 189 -4.45 -5.76 -3.52
N PHE A 190 -3.57 -4.77 -3.63
CA PHE A 190 -3.42 -3.97 -4.86
C PHE A 190 -2.84 -4.76 -6.05
N SER A 191 -2.06 -5.82 -5.81
CA SER A 191 -1.51 -6.66 -6.90
C SER A 191 -2.54 -7.64 -7.49
N GLN A 192 -3.51 -8.10 -6.70
CA GLN A 192 -4.59 -8.98 -7.19
C GLN A 192 -5.57 -8.23 -8.11
N VAL A 193 -5.92 -6.99 -7.77
CA VAL A 193 -6.86 -6.16 -8.55
C VAL A 193 -6.22 -5.69 -9.86
N THR A 194 -4.95 -5.27 -9.83
CA THR A 194 -4.21 -4.89 -11.05
C THR A 194 -3.94 -6.07 -11.98
N ARG A 195 -3.73 -7.28 -11.44
CA ARG A 195 -3.62 -8.50 -12.23
C ARG A 195 -4.93 -8.86 -12.93
N SER A 196 -6.07 -8.81 -12.22
CA SER A 196 -7.40 -9.12 -12.78
C SER A 196 -7.82 -8.16 -13.90
N ALA A 197 -7.53 -6.86 -13.76
CA ALA A 197 -7.81 -5.86 -14.79
C ALA A 197 -6.97 -6.09 -16.07
N ARG A 198 -5.72 -6.53 -15.93
CA ARG A 198 -4.81 -6.84 -17.05
C ARG A 198 -5.16 -8.17 -17.75
N GLU A 199 -5.43 -9.22 -16.99
CA GLU A 199 -5.87 -10.53 -17.51
C GLU A 199 -7.18 -10.42 -18.29
N SER A 200 -8.10 -9.54 -17.84
CA SER A 200 -9.34 -9.26 -18.55
C SER A 200 -9.11 -8.63 -19.93
N ARG A 201 -8.09 -7.78 -20.10
CA ARG A 201 -7.73 -7.17 -21.40
C ARG A 201 -7.09 -8.19 -22.35
N GLU A 202 -6.17 -9.03 -21.85
CA GLU A 202 -5.51 -10.07 -22.67
C GLU A 202 -6.50 -11.18 -23.09
N ALA A 203 -7.49 -11.51 -22.25
CA ALA A 203 -8.59 -12.43 -22.58
C ALA A 203 -9.51 -11.86 -23.69
N ILE A 204 -9.71 -10.55 -23.73
CA ILE A 204 -10.52 -9.87 -24.77
C ILE A 204 -9.75 -9.79 -26.10
N LEU A 205 -8.44 -9.49 -26.07
CA LEU A 205 -7.60 -9.44 -27.28
C LEU A 205 -7.36 -10.82 -27.91
N SER A 206 -7.46 -11.89 -27.12
CA SER A 206 -7.38 -13.27 -27.61
C SER A 206 -8.71 -13.82 -28.16
N HIS A 207 -9.82 -13.07 -28.05
CA HIS A 207 -11.13 -13.50 -28.50
C HIS A 207 -11.23 -13.53 -30.05
N PRO A 208 -11.73 -14.61 -30.68
CA PRO A 208 -11.76 -14.80 -32.14
C PRO A 208 -12.48 -13.70 -32.94
N LEU A 209 -13.47 -13.03 -32.32
CA LEU A 209 -14.23 -11.94 -32.95
C LEU A 209 -13.49 -10.59 -32.88
N VAL A 210 -12.65 -10.37 -31.86
CA VAL A 210 -11.87 -9.13 -31.67
C VAL A 210 -10.64 -9.13 -32.58
N ARG A 211 -10.04 -10.30 -32.82
CA ARG A 211 -8.92 -10.49 -33.76
C ARG A 211 -9.25 -10.15 -35.22
N ARG A 212 -10.54 -10.08 -35.58
CA ARG A 212 -11.00 -9.70 -36.94
C ARG A 212 -11.20 -8.19 -37.13
N ALA A 213 -11.21 -7.41 -36.05
CA ALA A 213 -11.50 -5.97 -36.07
C ALA A 213 -10.25 -5.08 -35.97
N VAL A 214 -9.06 -5.67 -35.78
CA VAL A 214 -7.78 -4.93 -35.68
C VAL A 214 -7.14 -4.84 -37.07
N PRO A 215 -6.87 -3.63 -37.62
CA PRO A 215 -6.06 -3.47 -38.82
C PRO A 215 -4.65 -4.01 -38.60
N GLN A 216 -4.09 -4.73 -39.57
CA GLN A 216 -2.73 -5.25 -39.48
C GLN A 216 -1.71 -4.12 -39.41
N GLU A 217 -1.03 -3.96 -38.27
CA GLU A 217 0.26 -3.28 -38.20
C GLU A 217 1.39 -4.23 -38.63
N PRO A 218 2.43 -3.72 -39.31
CA PRO A 218 3.56 -4.54 -39.72
C PRO A 218 4.43 -4.90 -38.49
N SER A 219 4.94 -6.13 -38.54
CA SER A 219 5.67 -6.85 -37.50
C SER A 219 6.71 -6.04 -36.72
N ALA A 220 6.42 -5.74 -35.45
CA ALA A 220 7.41 -5.67 -34.39
C ALA A 220 7.13 -6.83 -33.41
N THR A 221 8.15 -7.67 -33.25
CA THR A 221 8.30 -8.85 -32.38
C THR A 221 7.24 -9.02 -31.29
N GLN A 222 6.18 -9.78 -31.60
CA GLN A 222 5.36 -10.45 -30.59
C GLN A 222 6.22 -11.56 -29.97
N SER A 223 6.88 -11.25 -28.86
CA SER A 223 7.41 -12.24 -27.94
C SER A 223 6.24 -13.08 -27.40
N LYS A 224 6.08 -14.29 -27.93
CA LYS A 224 5.26 -15.33 -27.32
C LYS A 224 5.98 -15.82 -26.06
N ALA A 225 5.79 -15.12 -24.95
CA ALA A 225 6.27 -15.57 -23.65
C ALA A 225 5.20 -16.42 -22.96
N GLN A 226 5.56 -17.69 -22.74
CA GLN A 226 4.86 -18.68 -21.95
C GLN A 226 4.48 -18.11 -20.58
N ALA A 227 3.19 -18.17 -20.22
CA ALA A 227 2.75 -17.97 -18.85
C ALA A 227 3.44 -19.02 -17.95
N GLY A 228 4.29 -18.55 -17.05
CA GLY A 228 4.84 -19.37 -15.96
C GLY A 228 3.73 -19.91 -15.06
N PRO A 229 3.94 -21.06 -14.40
CA PRO A 229 2.88 -21.98 -14.02
C PRO A 229 2.19 -21.52 -12.73
N TYR A 230 0.97 -21.01 -12.86
CA TYR A 230 -0.06 -21.29 -11.86
C TYR A 230 -1.03 -22.28 -12.48
N MET A 231 -1.02 -23.51 -11.94
CA MET A 231 -2.13 -24.42 -12.14
C MET A 231 -3.39 -23.74 -11.61
N VAL A 232 -4.30 -23.42 -12.53
CA VAL A 232 -5.71 -23.69 -12.29
C VAL A 232 -5.79 -25.17 -11.91
N SER A 233 -6.21 -25.46 -10.68
CA SER A 233 -6.72 -26.80 -10.38
C SER A 233 -7.98 -27.00 -11.21
N THR A 234 -7.85 -27.45 -12.45
CA THR A 234 -8.95 -28.05 -13.19
C THR A 234 -9.22 -29.40 -12.56
N GLN A 235 -9.95 -29.41 -11.43
CA GLN A 235 -10.71 -30.59 -11.06
C GLN A 235 -11.83 -30.71 -12.10
N SER A 236 -11.54 -31.49 -13.14
CA SER A 236 -12.50 -31.97 -14.11
C SER A 236 -13.63 -32.69 -13.37
N GLY A 237 -14.83 -32.09 -13.30
CA GLY A 237 -16.00 -32.77 -12.77
C GLY A 237 -17.19 -31.95 -12.26
N MET A 238 -17.21 -30.61 -12.34
CA MET A 238 -18.36 -29.81 -11.89
C MET A 238 -19.12 -29.16 -13.06
N PRO A 239 -20.46 -29.16 -13.04
CA PRO A 239 -21.25 -28.51 -14.08
C PRO A 239 -21.07 -26.99 -14.02
N ALA A 240 -21.23 -26.34 -15.18
CA ALA A 240 -20.99 -24.90 -15.36
C ALA A 240 -21.70 -24.04 -14.31
N PRO A 241 -21.08 -22.93 -13.85
CA PRO A 241 -21.71 -22.02 -12.88
C PRO A 241 -22.88 -21.23 -13.51
N PRO A 242 -23.82 -20.73 -12.69
CA PRO A 242 -25.07 -20.12 -13.16
C PRO A 242 -24.86 -18.76 -13.85
N GLU A 243 -25.83 -18.40 -14.68
CA GLU A 243 -25.90 -17.23 -15.60
C GLU A 243 -25.65 -15.85 -14.94
N GLU A 244 -25.61 -15.73 -13.61
CA GLU A 244 -25.37 -14.47 -12.88
C GLU A 244 -23.92 -13.95 -13.01
N PHE A 245 -22.95 -14.80 -13.31
CA PHE A 245 -21.56 -14.39 -13.54
C PHE A 245 -21.32 -13.75 -14.92
N ASP A 246 -22.25 -13.87 -15.86
CA ASP A 246 -22.12 -13.25 -17.18
C ASP A 246 -22.44 -11.75 -17.13
N ALA A 247 -23.33 -11.30 -16.24
CA ALA A 247 -23.64 -9.88 -16.09
C ALA A 247 -22.45 -9.08 -15.53
N ALA A 248 -21.76 -9.60 -14.51
CA ALA A 248 -20.56 -8.97 -13.94
C ALA A 248 -19.38 -8.99 -14.92
N ARG A 249 -19.19 -10.07 -15.70
CA ARG A 249 -18.17 -10.13 -16.77
C ARG A 249 -18.49 -9.19 -17.91
N VAL A 250 -19.74 -9.10 -18.35
CA VAL A 250 -20.17 -8.16 -19.41
C VAL A 250 -20.07 -6.72 -18.92
N TYR A 251 -20.37 -6.44 -17.64
CA TYR A 251 -20.16 -5.13 -17.04
C TYR A 251 -18.67 -4.77 -16.99
N LEU A 252 -17.82 -5.65 -16.47
CA LEU A 252 -16.37 -5.46 -16.44
C LEU A 252 -15.77 -5.33 -17.85
N ALA A 253 -16.28 -6.08 -18.83
CA ALA A 253 -15.86 -5.98 -20.23
C ALA A 253 -16.31 -4.67 -20.89
N LYS A 254 -17.55 -4.21 -20.65
CA LYS A 254 -18.05 -2.92 -21.13
C LYS A 254 -17.33 -1.75 -20.45
N TRP A 255 -17.05 -1.87 -19.16
CA TRP A 255 -16.28 -0.91 -18.38
C TRP A 255 -14.82 -0.85 -18.86
N ALA A 256 -14.16 -2.00 -19.05
CA ALA A 256 -12.80 -2.05 -19.61
C ALA A 256 -12.73 -1.49 -21.04
N GLN A 257 -13.76 -1.74 -21.88
CA GLN A 257 -13.88 -1.11 -23.20
C GLN A 257 -14.08 0.40 -23.11
N TYR A 258 -14.89 0.88 -22.16
CA TYR A 258 -15.10 2.31 -21.93
C TYR A 258 -13.82 3.00 -21.46
N VAL A 259 -13.14 2.42 -20.47
CA VAL A 259 -11.87 2.91 -19.91
C VAL A 259 -10.75 2.89 -20.95
N ALA A 260 -10.61 1.82 -21.74
CA ALA A 260 -9.59 1.76 -22.79
C ALA A 260 -9.84 2.77 -23.91
N ARG A 261 -11.10 2.95 -24.33
CA ARG A 261 -11.48 3.91 -25.38
C ARG A 261 -11.34 5.36 -24.91
N GLU A 262 -11.60 5.61 -23.62
CA GLU A 262 -11.43 6.93 -23.02
C GLU A 262 -9.96 7.23 -22.71
N GLY A 263 -9.16 6.21 -22.33
CA GLY A 263 -7.70 6.29 -22.24
C GLY A 263 -7.04 6.60 -23.59
N GLU A 264 -7.49 5.96 -24.68
CA GLU A 264 -7.09 6.30 -26.05
C GLU A 264 -7.51 7.73 -26.43
N ARG A 265 -8.73 8.17 -26.07
CA ARG A 265 -9.15 9.57 -26.30
C ARG A 265 -8.35 10.56 -25.47
N ASN A 266 -7.95 10.23 -24.25
CA ASN A 266 -7.09 11.10 -23.43
C ASN A 266 -5.67 11.13 -23.95
N GLN A 267 -5.10 10.02 -24.43
CA GLN A 267 -3.80 10.04 -25.11
C GLN A 267 -3.85 10.85 -26.41
N VAL A 268 -4.92 10.72 -27.19
CA VAL A 268 -5.12 11.53 -28.40
C VAL A 268 -5.38 12.99 -28.05
N ALA A 269 -6.14 13.30 -26.99
CA ALA A 269 -6.31 14.68 -26.52
C ALA A 269 -5.03 15.26 -25.90
N GLU A 270 -4.19 14.46 -25.23
CA GLU A 270 -2.86 14.87 -24.75
C GLU A 270 -1.85 15.04 -25.90
N GLN A 271 -2.08 14.38 -27.05
CA GLN A 271 -1.29 14.53 -28.28
C GLN A 271 -1.78 15.68 -29.18
N ASP A 272 -3.10 15.92 -29.23
CA ASP A 272 -3.75 16.92 -30.09
C ASP A 272 -3.93 18.28 -29.38
N ASP A 273 -4.10 18.28 -28.05
CA ASP A 273 -3.99 19.44 -27.16
C ASP A 273 -2.74 19.20 -26.26
N GLU A 274 -1.54 19.56 -26.72
CA GLU A 274 -0.52 20.01 -25.76
C GLU A 274 -1.04 21.34 -25.22
N PRO A 275 -1.62 21.44 -24.00
CA PRO A 275 -1.81 22.75 -23.41
C PRO A 275 -0.40 23.33 -23.26
N ASP A 276 -0.15 24.44 -23.95
CA ASP A 276 1.04 25.23 -23.74
C ASP A 276 1.24 25.37 -22.23
N VAL A 277 2.46 25.19 -21.73
CA VAL A 277 2.74 25.29 -20.29
C VAL A 277 2.22 26.65 -19.76
N GLU A 278 2.22 27.67 -20.62
CA GLU A 278 1.60 28.98 -20.44
C GLU A 278 0.07 28.93 -20.15
N SER A 279 -0.67 28.05 -20.81
CA SER A 279 -2.11 27.82 -20.57
C SER A 279 -2.40 27.15 -19.21
N LEU A 280 -1.49 26.31 -18.70
CA LEU A 280 -1.62 25.67 -17.39
C LEU A 280 -1.21 26.61 -16.24
N LEU A 281 -0.35 27.58 -16.52
CA LEU A 281 0.18 28.55 -15.56
C LEU A 281 -0.70 29.78 -15.36
N GLY A 282 -1.65 30.04 -16.26
CA GLY A 282 -2.51 31.23 -16.19
C GLY A 282 -1.68 32.52 -16.26
N THR A 283 -1.84 33.44 -15.30
CA THR A 283 -1.06 34.70 -15.25
C THR A 283 0.30 34.56 -14.59
N THR A 284 0.74 33.36 -14.21
CA THR A 284 2.06 33.16 -13.61
C THR A 284 3.11 33.06 -14.71
N PRO A 285 4.05 34.02 -14.84
CA PRO A 285 5.09 33.92 -15.85
C PRO A 285 6.04 32.77 -15.49
N ILE A 286 6.30 31.87 -16.44
CA ILE A 286 7.53 31.07 -16.39
C ILE A 286 8.67 32.08 -16.41
N PRO A 287 9.65 32.03 -15.48
CA PRO A 287 10.87 32.81 -15.66
C PRO A 287 11.43 32.47 -17.04
N SER A 288 11.45 33.44 -17.96
CA SER A 288 12.08 33.28 -19.27
C SER A 288 13.59 33.13 -19.07
N ALA A 289 14.03 31.95 -18.66
CA ALA A 289 15.41 31.55 -18.73
C ALA A 289 15.66 31.26 -20.21
N GLY A 290 16.26 32.23 -20.93
CA GLY A 290 16.62 32.09 -22.34
C GLY A 290 17.44 30.83 -22.63
N ASP A 291 18.11 30.27 -21.61
CA ASP A 291 18.90 29.03 -21.68
C ASP A 291 18.07 27.75 -21.39
N ALA A 292 16.93 27.84 -20.69
CA ALA A 292 16.12 26.67 -20.34
C ALA A 292 15.45 26.01 -21.56
N GLY A 293 15.10 26.80 -22.59
CA GLY A 293 14.61 26.27 -23.86
C GLY A 293 15.65 25.41 -24.59
N ALA A 294 16.92 25.84 -24.58
CA ALA A 294 18.02 25.09 -25.15
C ALA A 294 18.30 23.80 -24.33
N ILE A 295 18.28 23.90 -22.99
CA ILE A 295 18.46 22.76 -22.09
C ILE A 295 17.36 21.71 -22.30
N ARG A 296 16.09 22.10 -22.44
CA ARG A 296 14.95 21.19 -22.66
C ARG A 296 15.04 20.45 -24.00
N SER A 297 15.61 21.08 -25.03
CA SER A 297 15.77 20.49 -26.36
C SER A 297 16.97 19.54 -26.50
N ALA A 298 17.86 19.52 -25.50
CA ALA A 298 19.08 18.73 -25.53
C ALA A 298 18.81 17.23 -25.25
N PRO A 299 19.62 16.31 -25.82
CA PRO A 299 19.47 14.88 -25.56
C PRO A 299 19.76 14.54 -24.09
N PRO A 300 19.31 13.36 -23.60
CA PRO A 300 19.62 12.88 -22.25
C PRO A 300 21.12 12.91 -21.95
N ILE A 301 21.48 13.11 -20.68
CA ILE A 301 22.88 13.21 -20.26
C ILE A 301 23.54 11.83 -20.39
N ASP A 302 24.47 11.69 -21.33
CA ASP A 302 25.33 10.53 -21.45
C ASP A 302 26.62 10.67 -20.62
N ALA A 303 27.47 9.64 -20.65
CA ALA A 303 28.69 9.62 -19.85
C ALA A 303 29.72 10.68 -20.28
N ALA A 304 29.69 11.13 -21.54
CA ALA A 304 30.57 12.18 -22.04
C ALA A 304 30.08 13.55 -21.57
N ALA A 305 28.80 13.85 -21.78
CA ALA A 305 28.13 15.06 -21.32
C ALA A 305 28.24 15.23 -19.80
N TRP A 306 28.13 14.14 -19.03
CA TRP A 306 28.32 14.18 -17.59
C TRP A 306 29.73 14.64 -17.20
N LYS A 307 30.77 14.09 -17.84
CA LYS A 307 32.16 14.49 -17.60
C LYS A 307 32.43 15.93 -18.02
N GLU A 308 31.85 16.38 -19.11
CA GLU A 308 31.95 17.76 -19.57
C GLU A 308 31.31 18.75 -18.58
N LEU A 309 30.12 18.42 -18.06
CA LEU A 309 29.43 19.24 -17.05
C LEU A 309 30.21 19.33 -15.73
N LEU A 310 30.82 18.22 -15.30
CA LEU A 310 31.70 18.24 -14.13
C LEU A 310 32.98 19.06 -14.39
N ALA A 311 33.58 18.91 -15.58
CA ALA A 311 34.79 19.63 -15.96
C ALA A 311 34.55 21.14 -16.15
N SER A 312 33.33 21.56 -16.49
CA SER A 312 32.97 22.98 -16.58
C SER A 312 32.89 23.66 -15.21
N GLY A 313 32.97 22.91 -14.11
CA GLY A 313 32.78 23.43 -12.76
C GLY A 313 31.34 23.85 -12.49
N ALA A 314 30.37 23.16 -13.10
CA ALA A 314 28.95 23.41 -12.85
C ALA A 314 28.63 23.18 -11.36
N ASP A 315 27.88 24.11 -10.76
CA ASP A 315 27.38 23.95 -9.40
C ASP A 315 26.28 22.88 -9.34
N ALA A 316 25.91 22.45 -8.14
CA ALA A 316 24.91 21.39 -7.99
C ALA A 316 23.54 21.83 -8.54
N SER A 317 23.23 23.12 -8.45
CA SER A 317 22.02 23.72 -9.04
C SER A 317 21.97 23.58 -10.57
N ALA A 318 23.06 23.86 -11.29
CA ALA A 318 23.11 23.71 -12.73
C ALA A 318 23.06 22.24 -13.15
N LEU A 319 23.79 21.36 -12.44
CA LEU A 319 23.72 19.92 -12.68
C LEU A 319 22.30 19.39 -12.48
N ALA A 320 21.61 19.84 -11.43
CA ALA A 320 20.23 19.47 -11.13
C ALA A 320 19.26 19.91 -12.23
N GLN A 321 19.37 21.15 -12.72
CA GLN A 321 18.54 21.64 -13.83
C GLN A 321 18.75 20.83 -15.12
N HIS A 322 20.00 20.49 -15.44
CA HIS A 322 20.31 19.65 -16.59
C HIS A 322 19.68 18.25 -16.44
N ILE A 323 19.83 17.60 -15.28
CA ILE A 323 19.27 16.28 -15.01
C ILE A 323 17.73 16.33 -15.06
N PHE A 324 17.11 17.32 -14.43
CA PHE A 324 15.66 17.44 -14.34
C PHE A 324 15.00 17.54 -15.72
N HIS A 325 15.52 18.40 -16.59
CA HIS A 325 14.94 18.62 -17.92
C HIS A 325 15.31 17.52 -18.92
N ARG A 326 16.60 17.18 -19.02
CA ARG A 326 17.12 16.26 -20.06
C ARG A 326 16.93 14.79 -19.69
N GLY A 327 16.89 14.45 -18.40
CA GLY A 327 17.04 13.09 -17.92
C GLY A 327 18.46 12.55 -18.14
N ILE A 328 18.69 11.31 -17.69
CA ILE A 328 19.98 10.64 -17.78
C ILE A 328 19.88 9.47 -18.76
N ALA A 329 20.87 9.28 -19.63
CA ALA A 329 20.92 8.13 -20.51
C ALA A 329 21.12 6.83 -19.69
N PRO A 330 20.52 5.69 -20.08
CA PRO A 330 20.61 4.43 -19.32
C PRO A 330 22.05 3.99 -18.97
N GLY A 331 22.98 4.22 -19.90
CA GLY A 331 24.40 3.91 -19.72
C GLY A 331 25.12 4.76 -18.66
N ALA A 332 24.64 5.98 -18.41
CA ALA A 332 25.28 6.96 -17.54
C ALA A 332 24.74 6.95 -16.10
N ARG A 333 23.57 6.36 -15.84
CA ARG A 333 22.94 6.36 -14.50
C ARG A 333 23.84 5.78 -13.42
N ARG A 334 24.60 4.72 -13.73
CA ARG A 334 25.59 4.12 -12.80
C ARG A 334 26.68 5.09 -12.31
N ASP A 335 26.92 6.15 -13.07
CA ASP A 335 27.95 7.15 -12.78
C ASP A 335 27.37 8.44 -12.20
N VAL A 336 26.04 8.63 -12.26
CA VAL A 336 25.36 9.84 -11.78
C VAL A 336 24.53 9.57 -10.52
N TRP A 337 23.76 8.49 -10.49
CA TRP A 337 22.83 8.16 -9.41
C TRP A 337 23.49 8.05 -8.03
N PRO A 338 24.68 7.44 -7.87
CA PRO A 338 25.34 7.40 -6.57
C PRO A 338 25.56 8.79 -5.94
N TYR A 339 25.79 9.80 -6.77
CA TYR A 339 25.92 11.20 -6.33
C TYR A 339 24.56 11.87 -6.14
N LEU A 340 23.66 11.72 -7.12
CA LEU A 340 22.33 12.33 -7.11
C LEU A 340 21.48 11.88 -5.91
N MET A 341 21.59 10.61 -5.53
CA MET A 341 20.86 10.02 -4.40
C MET A 341 21.54 10.30 -3.05
N GLY A 342 22.72 10.93 -3.04
CA GLY A 342 23.50 11.19 -1.82
C GLY A 342 24.14 9.93 -1.21
N GLY A 343 24.35 8.88 -2.01
CA GLY A 343 25.06 7.67 -1.58
C GLY A 343 26.59 7.89 -1.50
N VAL A 344 27.12 8.70 -2.41
CA VAL A 344 28.53 9.08 -2.51
C VAL A 344 28.61 10.61 -2.54
N PRO A 345 29.51 11.24 -1.76
CA PRO A 345 29.69 12.69 -1.82
C PRO A 345 30.23 13.11 -3.20
N LEU A 346 29.65 14.16 -3.78
CA LEU A 346 30.16 14.74 -5.02
C LEU A 346 31.41 15.57 -4.70
N ALA A 347 32.58 15.08 -5.10
CA ALA A 347 33.83 15.82 -4.99
C ALA A 347 34.11 16.64 -6.27
N ALA A 348 34.90 17.71 -6.15
CA ALA A 348 35.24 18.58 -7.28
C ALA A 348 36.22 17.95 -8.28
N ASP A 349 36.98 16.94 -7.86
CA ASP A 349 38.03 16.29 -8.66
C ASP A 349 37.64 14.82 -8.98
N ALA A 350 37.93 14.37 -10.20
CA ALA A 350 37.59 13.03 -10.68
C ALA A 350 38.33 11.88 -9.94
N ALA A 351 39.58 12.08 -9.53
CA ALA A 351 40.32 11.15 -8.69
C ALA A 351 39.76 11.09 -7.26
N ALA A 352 39.36 12.23 -6.67
CA ALA A 352 38.66 12.25 -5.39
C ALA A 352 37.29 11.57 -5.46
N GLN A 353 36.56 11.76 -6.57
CA GLN A 353 35.31 11.04 -6.84
C GLN A 353 35.51 9.52 -6.91
N GLU A 354 36.54 9.07 -7.62
CA GLU A 354 36.86 7.63 -7.71
C GLU A 354 37.28 7.06 -6.34
N SER A 355 38.09 7.80 -5.57
CA SER A 355 38.46 7.41 -4.20
C SER A 355 37.23 7.28 -3.31
N ALA A 356 36.30 8.24 -3.35
CA ALA A 356 35.07 8.19 -2.56
C ALA A 356 34.18 7.00 -2.94
N ARG A 357 34.12 6.64 -4.23
CA ARG A 357 33.42 5.42 -4.68
C ARG A 357 34.11 4.16 -4.17
N ALA A 358 35.43 4.10 -4.24
CA ALA A 358 36.21 2.95 -3.74
C ALA A 358 36.03 2.77 -2.23
N ASP A 359 36.05 3.85 -1.46
CA ASP A 359 35.82 3.83 -0.01
C ASP A 359 34.42 3.30 0.32
N LYS A 360 33.41 3.77 -0.40
CA LYS A 360 32.02 3.30 -0.24
C LYS A 360 31.85 1.83 -0.65
N LYS A 361 32.57 1.36 -1.66
CA LYS A 361 32.62 -0.06 -2.02
C LYS A 361 33.21 -0.90 -0.88
N ALA A 362 34.33 -0.46 -0.31
CA ALA A 362 34.96 -1.14 0.81
C ALA A 362 34.07 -1.17 2.06
N GLU A 363 33.38 -0.06 2.37
CA GLU A 363 32.42 0.02 3.47
C GLU A 363 31.26 -0.98 3.30
N TYR A 364 30.69 -1.08 2.09
CA TYR A 364 29.67 -2.08 1.80
C TYR A 364 30.19 -3.50 1.99
N THR A 365 31.38 -3.81 1.46
CA THR A 365 31.98 -5.15 1.58
C THR A 365 32.18 -5.52 3.05
N GLN A 366 32.60 -4.57 3.88
CA GLN A 366 32.72 -4.77 5.33
C GLN A 366 31.36 -5.09 5.96
N LEU A 367 30.32 -4.28 5.70
CA LEU A 367 28.97 -4.50 6.22
C LEU A 367 28.39 -5.86 5.80
N ALA A 368 28.57 -6.23 4.53
CA ALA A 368 28.08 -7.50 4.01
C ALA A 368 28.82 -8.70 4.60
N ALA A 369 30.13 -8.57 4.86
CA ALA A 369 30.92 -9.64 5.46
C ALA A 369 30.45 -10.00 6.88
N GLU A 370 29.87 -9.05 7.62
CA GLU A 370 29.43 -9.28 8.98
C GLU A 370 28.30 -10.31 9.09
N TRP A 371 27.27 -10.20 8.25
CA TRP A 371 26.16 -11.15 8.28
C TRP A 371 26.43 -12.42 7.48
N LYS A 372 27.42 -12.39 6.57
CA LYS A 372 27.93 -13.56 5.85
C LYS A 372 28.85 -14.45 6.70
N ALA A 373 29.29 -13.99 7.87
CA ALA A 373 30.12 -14.79 8.75
C ALA A 373 29.33 -15.99 9.32
N PRO A 374 29.93 -17.20 9.41
CA PRO A 374 29.22 -18.42 9.80
C PRO A 374 28.63 -18.38 11.22
N ASP A 375 29.21 -17.59 12.13
CA ASP A 375 28.75 -17.40 13.51
C ASP A 375 28.13 -15.99 13.74
N ALA A 376 27.64 -15.34 12.68
CA ALA A 376 27.10 -13.98 12.77
C ALA A 376 25.86 -13.93 13.68
N ALA A 377 25.99 -13.27 14.83
CA ALA A 377 24.87 -12.97 15.71
C ALA A 377 24.13 -11.72 15.19
N LEU A 378 23.09 -11.95 14.37
CA LEU A 378 22.25 -10.88 13.84
C LEU A 378 21.18 -10.44 14.83
N PRO A 379 20.79 -9.14 14.83
CA PRO A 379 19.62 -8.69 15.57
C PRO A 379 18.36 -9.47 15.15
N GLU A 380 17.48 -9.79 16.11
CA GLU A 380 16.25 -10.57 15.87
C GLU A 380 15.37 -9.98 14.75
N ILE A 381 15.30 -8.64 14.69
CA ILE A 381 14.55 -7.91 13.66
C ILE A 381 15.14 -8.14 12.26
N VAL A 382 16.47 -8.22 12.14
CA VAL A 382 17.17 -8.47 10.87
C VAL A 382 17.00 -9.93 10.48
N GLU A 383 17.12 -10.87 11.43
CA GLU A 383 16.93 -12.30 11.18
C GLU A 383 15.51 -12.61 10.70
N SER A 384 14.49 -12.07 11.38
CA SER A 384 13.08 -12.22 11.00
C SER A 384 12.74 -11.56 9.66
N SER A 385 13.57 -10.62 9.19
CA SER A 385 13.40 -9.95 7.89
C SER A 385 13.78 -10.83 6.70
N LYS A 386 14.71 -11.80 6.86
CA LYS A 386 15.20 -12.67 5.78
C LYS A 386 14.07 -13.32 4.97
N HIS A 387 13.13 -13.98 5.65
CA HIS A 387 12.02 -14.66 4.98
C HIS A 387 11.17 -13.71 4.13
N ARG A 388 10.87 -12.52 4.67
CA ARG A 388 10.03 -11.52 4.01
C ARG A 388 10.72 -10.87 2.82
N ILE A 389 12.00 -10.54 2.97
CA ILE A 389 12.86 -10.03 1.88
C ILE A 389 12.79 -11.00 0.71
N TRP A 390 13.04 -12.29 0.97
CA TRP A 390 13.10 -13.29 -0.09
C TRP A 390 11.77 -13.47 -0.82
N ILE A 391 10.67 -13.56 -0.07
CA ILE A 391 9.33 -13.70 -0.65
C ILE A 391 8.97 -12.52 -1.54
N ASP A 392 9.35 -11.30 -1.17
CA ASP A 392 9.08 -10.12 -2.00
C ASP A 392 10.02 -10.02 -3.21
N CYS A 393 11.29 -10.41 -3.07
CA CYS A 393 12.22 -10.49 -4.21
C CYS A 393 11.68 -11.46 -5.28
N LEU A 394 11.12 -12.61 -4.87
CA LEU A 394 10.48 -13.55 -5.79
C LEU A 394 9.23 -12.98 -6.50
N ARG A 395 8.62 -11.92 -5.96
CA ARG A 395 7.47 -11.21 -6.54
C ARG A 395 7.86 -9.92 -7.25
N ALA A 396 9.15 -9.59 -7.26
CA ALA A 396 9.68 -8.39 -7.90
C ALA A 396 9.42 -8.44 -9.41
N ASP A 397 9.27 -7.27 -10.01
CA ASP A 397 8.98 -7.14 -11.43
C ASP A 397 10.25 -7.25 -12.27
N THR A 398 10.60 -8.48 -12.66
CA THR A 398 11.80 -8.80 -13.44
C THR A 398 11.55 -8.90 -14.95
N LYS A 399 10.49 -8.27 -15.46
CA LYS A 399 10.11 -8.37 -16.89
C LYS A 399 11.05 -7.65 -17.84
N HIS A 400 11.87 -6.73 -17.33
CA HIS A 400 12.79 -5.93 -18.13
C HIS A 400 13.98 -6.78 -18.60
N ASP A 401 14.45 -6.55 -19.84
CA ASP A 401 15.50 -7.35 -20.51
C ASP A 401 16.79 -7.49 -19.69
N PHE A 402 17.21 -6.43 -18.98
CA PHE A 402 18.31 -6.46 -18.01
C PHE A 402 18.29 -7.68 -17.08
N PHE A 403 17.11 -8.11 -16.63
CA PHE A 403 16.99 -9.25 -15.72
C PHE A 403 17.03 -10.60 -16.45
N HIS A 404 16.90 -10.62 -17.77
CA HIS A 404 16.98 -11.82 -18.59
C HIS A 404 18.36 -12.03 -19.19
N GLU A 405 19.29 -11.09 -19.02
CA GLU A 405 20.69 -11.23 -19.43
C GLU A 405 21.40 -12.28 -18.55
N GLU A 406 21.56 -13.47 -19.10
CA GLU A 406 22.25 -14.57 -18.43
C GLU A 406 23.77 -14.42 -18.60
N ASN A 407 24.43 -13.84 -17.61
CA ASN A 407 25.87 -14.03 -17.44
C ASN A 407 26.09 -15.27 -16.56
N GLU A 408 26.39 -16.41 -17.18
CA GLU A 408 26.58 -17.70 -16.49
C GLU A 408 27.67 -17.64 -15.41
N GLU A 409 28.71 -16.83 -15.60
CA GLU A 409 29.81 -16.69 -14.65
C GLU A 409 29.37 -15.94 -13.40
N GLU A 410 28.77 -14.75 -13.57
CA GLU A 410 28.22 -13.96 -12.46
C GLU A 410 27.10 -14.71 -11.72
N ALA A 411 26.26 -15.45 -12.45
CA ALA A 411 25.23 -16.28 -11.85
C ALA A 411 25.85 -17.39 -10.98
N ARG A 412 26.92 -18.04 -11.44
CA ARG A 412 27.62 -19.08 -10.68
C ARG A 412 28.28 -18.50 -9.43
N GLU A 413 28.92 -17.34 -9.55
CA GLU A 413 29.54 -16.64 -8.42
C GLU A 413 28.51 -16.19 -7.38
N ALA A 414 27.39 -15.63 -7.82
CA ALA A 414 26.30 -15.19 -6.94
C ALA A 414 25.68 -16.38 -6.18
N VAL A 415 25.50 -17.53 -6.85
CA VAL A 415 25.01 -18.76 -6.21
C VAL A 415 26.03 -19.29 -5.21
N ALA A 416 27.33 -19.33 -5.55
CA ALA A 416 28.37 -19.76 -4.62
C ALA A 416 28.46 -18.84 -3.40
N ALA A 417 28.34 -17.52 -3.60
CA ALA A 417 28.31 -16.54 -2.52
C ALA A 417 27.05 -16.69 -1.62
N MET A 418 25.91 -17.04 -2.21
CA MET A 418 24.70 -17.39 -1.46
C MET A 418 24.94 -18.62 -0.58
N GLU A 419 25.43 -19.72 -1.15
CA GLU A 419 25.70 -20.96 -0.41
C GLU A 419 26.69 -20.72 0.74
N ALA A 420 27.71 -19.91 0.50
CA ALA A 420 28.69 -19.54 1.52
C ALA A 420 28.09 -18.69 2.66
N SER A 421 27.03 -17.92 2.40
CA SER A 421 26.41 -17.03 3.39
C SER A 421 25.58 -17.74 4.46
N GLY A 422 25.28 -19.04 4.28
CA GLY A 422 24.45 -19.82 5.21
C GLY A 422 22.96 -19.44 5.24
N TRP A 423 22.53 -18.45 4.47
CA TRP A 423 21.12 -18.07 4.35
C TRP A 423 20.42 -18.86 3.24
N GLU A 424 19.55 -19.80 3.63
CA GLU A 424 18.78 -20.62 2.69
C GLU A 424 17.66 -19.81 2.01
N ARG A 425 17.78 -19.64 0.69
CA ARG A 425 16.81 -18.91 -0.16
C ARG A 425 16.05 -19.89 -1.03
N MET A 426 15.04 -20.53 -0.43
CA MET A 426 14.29 -21.61 -1.08
C MET A 426 13.45 -21.11 -2.27
N PRO A 427 13.47 -21.80 -3.43
CA PRO A 427 12.56 -21.50 -4.53
C PRO A 427 11.10 -21.78 -4.14
N HIS A 428 10.15 -21.12 -4.82
CA HIS A 428 8.73 -21.32 -4.59
C HIS A 428 8.32 -22.77 -4.89
N GLN A 429 7.52 -23.41 -4.01
CA GLN A 429 7.07 -24.79 -4.20
C GLN A 429 6.34 -24.93 -5.55
N GLY A 430 6.91 -25.70 -6.48
CA GLY A 430 6.37 -25.92 -7.83
C GLY A 430 7.05 -25.14 -8.96
N SER A 431 7.96 -24.21 -8.67
CA SER A 431 8.89 -23.68 -9.69
C SER A 431 10.07 -24.62 -9.85
N SER A 432 10.47 -24.88 -11.10
CA SER A 432 11.70 -25.62 -11.38
C SER A 432 12.88 -24.88 -10.77
N ALA A 433 13.77 -25.59 -10.06
CA ALA A 433 14.99 -25.05 -9.47
C ALA A 433 15.92 -24.37 -10.49
N LYS A 434 15.66 -24.51 -11.80
CA LYS A 434 16.37 -23.86 -12.90
C LYS A 434 16.05 -22.37 -13.12
N GLN A 435 15.17 -21.73 -12.34
CA GLN A 435 14.53 -20.48 -12.75
C GLN A 435 14.50 -19.37 -11.68
N VAL A 436 15.49 -19.32 -10.78
CA VAL A 436 15.67 -18.16 -9.90
C VAL A 436 16.82 -17.32 -10.45
N ASN A 437 16.48 -16.11 -10.87
CA ASN A 437 17.41 -15.16 -11.46
C ASN A 437 18.46 -14.69 -10.44
N TYR A 438 19.74 -14.68 -10.82
CA TYR A 438 20.85 -14.26 -9.94
C TYR A 438 20.73 -12.81 -9.45
N HIS A 439 20.11 -11.94 -10.25
CA HIS A 439 19.78 -10.58 -9.84
C HIS A 439 18.91 -10.52 -8.58
N LEU A 440 18.02 -11.49 -8.37
CA LEU A 440 17.18 -11.54 -7.16
C LEU A 440 18.00 -11.86 -5.91
N TYR A 441 19.07 -12.65 -6.05
CA TYR A 441 20.01 -12.88 -4.96
C TYR A 441 20.76 -11.60 -4.62
N ALA A 442 21.24 -10.86 -5.61
CA ALA A 442 21.89 -9.57 -5.42
C ALA A 442 20.97 -8.56 -4.71
N VAL A 443 19.72 -8.41 -5.16
CA VAL A 443 18.73 -7.53 -4.51
C VAL A 443 18.45 -7.96 -3.06
N SER A 444 18.31 -9.27 -2.82
CA SER A 444 18.11 -9.78 -1.45
C SER A 444 19.31 -9.51 -0.54
N GLU A 445 20.54 -9.52 -1.10
CA GLU A 445 21.78 -9.19 -0.41
C GLU A 445 21.81 -7.73 0.03
N ILE A 446 21.47 -6.83 -0.88
CA ILE A 446 21.40 -5.38 -0.64
C ILE A 446 20.40 -5.09 0.48
N LEU A 447 19.20 -5.68 0.40
CA LEU A 447 18.14 -5.45 1.39
C LEU A 447 18.51 -5.95 2.78
N LEU A 448 19.12 -7.13 2.90
CA LEU A 448 19.53 -7.65 4.21
C LEU A 448 20.67 -6.81 4.81
N THR A 449 21.65 -6.42 3.97
CA THR A 449 22.73 -5.53 4.38
C THR A 449 22.18 -4.16 4.81
N PHE A 450 21.15 -3.66 4.14
CA PHE A 450 20.46 -2.42 4.52
C PHE A 450 19.79 -2.55 5.88
N CYS A 451 19.07 -3.65 6.16
CA CYS A 451 18.46 -3.84 7.48
C CYS A 451 19.51 -3.81 8.59
N LEU A 452 20.68 -4.44 8.39
CA LEU A 452 21.77 -4.37 9.35
C LEU A 452 22.33 -2.96 9.52
N TYR A 453 22.49 -2.23 8.41
CA TYR A 453 22.93 -0.83 8.42
C TYR A 453 21.94 0.08 9.15
N ALA A 454 20.65 -0.05 8.87
CA ALA A 454 19.59 0.77 9.47
C ALA A 454 19.50 0.61 10.99
N GLU A 455 19.65 -0.60 11.53
CA GLU A 455 19.66 -0.83 12.99
C GLU A 455 20.86 -0.19 13.70
N ARG A 456 21.92 0.16 12.97
CA ARG A 456 23.17 0.70 13.53
C ARG A 456 23.42 2.14 13.17
N ALA A 457 22.77 2.65 12.13
CA ALA A 457 22.90 4.01 11.67
C ALA A 457 22.41 4.97 12.77
N SER A 458 23.34 5.52 13.53
CA SER A 458 23.11 6.50 14.59
C SER A 458 24.03 7.71 14.34
N GLY A 459 23.46 8.90 14.10
CA GLY A 459 24.25 10.08 13.77
C GLY A 459 23.43 11.21 13.11
N PRO A 460 24.08 12.32 12.69
CA PRO A 460 23.43 13.44 12.01
C PRO A 460 22.93 13.08 10.59
N ASP A 461 23.56 12.11 9.91
CA ASP A 461 23.10 11.53 8.63
C ASP A 461 22.20 10.28 8.85
N ALA A 462 21.56 10.20 10.02
CA ALA A 462 20.77 9.02 10.40
C ALA A 462 19.59 8.79 9.45
N LEU A 463 19.35 7.52 9.17
CA LEU A 463 18.12 7.08 8.55
C LEU A 463 16.93 7.35 9.49
N PRO A 464 15.71 7.57 8.94
CA PRO A 464 14.49 7.44 9.72
C PRO A 464 14.47 6.10 10.47
N PRO A 465 13.74 5.97 11.60
CA PRO A 465 13.73 4.78 12.45
C PRO A 465 12.99 3.60 11.79
N VAL A 466 13.55 3.11 10.69
CA VAL A 466 13.06 1.97 9.92
C VAL A 466 13.64 0.70 10.55
N HIS A 467 12.76 -0.09 11.16
CA HIS A 467 13.14 -1.34 11.82
C HIS A 467 12.98 -2.53 10.89
N GLY A 468 14.11 -3.16 10.53
CA GLY A 468 14.15 -4.30 9.62
C GLY A 468 13.65 -4.01 8.21
N TYR A 469 13.11 -5.03 7.56
CA TYR A 469 12.53 -4.90 6.22
C TYR A 469 11.06 -4.50 6.31
N VAL A 470 10.54 -3.79 5.32
CA VAL A 470 9.12 -3.47 5.12
C VAL A 470 8.76 -3.71 3.65
N GLN A 471 7.58 -4.27 3.40
CA GLN A 471 7.17 -4.59 2.04
C GLN A 471 7.08 -3.32 1.18
N GLY A 472 7.62 -3.40 -0.03
CA GLY A 472 7.78 -2.25 -0.94
C GLY A 472 9.24 -1.79 -1.05
N MET A 473 10.08 -2.03 -0.04
CA MET A 473 11.51 -1.72 -0.10
C MET A 473 12.23 -2.47 -1.23
N SER A 474 11.79 -3.69 -1.55
CA SER A 474 12.34 -4.45 -2.69
C SER A 474 12.06 -3.79 -4.03
N ASP A 475 10.90 -3.16 -4.23
CA ASP A 475 10.57 -2.43 -5.45
C ASP A 475 11.51 -1.22 -5.63
N LEU A 476 11.78 -0.48 -4.55
CA LEU A 476 12.71 0.65 -4.56
C LEU A 476 14.17 0.21 -4.81
N CYS A 477 14.59 -0.87 -4.15
CA CYS A 477 15.93 -1.44 -4.31
C CYS A 477 16.16 -1.96 -5.74
N LEU A 478 15.13 -2.54 -6.37
CA LEU A 478 15.21 -3.06 -7.74
C LEU A 478 15.52 -1.95 -8.75
N VAL A 479 14.92 -0.76 -8.58
CA VAL A 479 15.19 0.40 -9.43
C VAL A 479 16.65 0.85 -9.28
N CYS A 480 17.13 0.97 -8.04
CA CYS A 480 18.53 1.31 -7.77
C CYS A 480 19.51 0.31 -8.40
N TYR A 481 19.17 -0.98 -8.29
CA TYR A 481 19.99 -2.07 -8.79
C TYR A 481 20.13 -2.06 -10.32
N LYS A 482 19.03 -1.86 -11.04
CA LYS A 482 19.07 -1.71 -12.50
C LYS A 482 19.83 -0.46 -12.92
N ALA A 483 19.56 0.69 -12.30
CA ALA A 483 20.19 1.94 -12.69
C ALA A 483 21.72 1.92 -12.49
N CYS A 484 22.19 1.17 -11.50
CA CYS A 484 23.62 0.90 -11.28
C CYS A 484 24.17 -0.27 -12.12
N GLN A 485 23.39 -0.82 -13.05
CA GLN A 485 23.78 -1.92 -13.94
C GLN A 485 24.35 -3.14 -13.18
N GLY A 486 23.75 -3.46 -12.03
CA GLY A 486 24.17 -4.60 -11.24
C GLY A 486 25.35 -4.36 -10.28
N ASP A 487 25.93 -3.15 -10.21
CA ASP A 487 26.94 -2.80 -9.20
C ASP A 487 26.30 -2.81 -7.81
N VAL A 488 26.40 -3.96 -7.12
CA VAL A 488 25.76 -4.22 -5.82
C VAL A 488 26.12 -3.17 -4.76
N PRO A 489 27.40 -2.83 -4.51
CA PRO A 489 27.76 -1.78 -3.56
C PRO A 489 27.17 -0.40 -3.91
N MET A 490 27.23 0.03 -5.17
CA MET A 490 26.70 1.35 -5.55
C MET A 490 25.17 1.37 -5.47
N SER A 491 24.52 0.25 -5.82
CA SER A 491 23.08 0.06 -5.68
C SER A 491 22.63 0.18 -4.23
N PHE A 492 23.40 -0.40 -3.30
CA PHE A 492 23.17 -0.28 -1.86
C PHE A 492 23.22 1.17 -1.40
N TRP A 493 24.26 1.93 -1.80
CA TRP A 493 24.38 3.34 -1.39
C TRP A 493 23.32 4.24 -2.02
N CYS A 494 22.92 3.97 -3.26
CA CYS A 494 21.75 4.61 -3.87
C CYS A 494 20.49 4.32 -3.04
N PHE A 495 20.27 3.05 -2.67
CA PHE A 495 19.11 2.63 -1.88
C PHE A 495 19.10 3.25 -0.48
N VAL A 496 20.26 3.37 0.19
CA VAL A 496 20.39 4.13 1.44
C VAL A 496 19.95 5.58 1.23
N GLY A 497 20.38 6.23 0.15
CA GLY A 497 19.94 7.57 -0.24
C GLY A 497 18.42 7.68 -0.42
N VAL A 498 17.82 6.74 -1.14
CA VAL A 498 16.35 6.63 -1.29
C VAL A 498 15.68 6.51 0.08
N MET A 499 16.20 5.66 0.96
CA MET A 499 15.63 5.42 2.30
C MET A 499 15.86 6.58 3.28
N ARG A 500 16.83 7.48 3.05
CA ARG A 500 16.92 8.73 3.83
C ARG A 500 15.73 9.65 3.55
N ARG A 501 15.28 9.72 2.29
CA ARG A 501 14.13 10.52 1.88
C ARG A 501 12.80 9.83 2.20
N LEU A 502 12.64 8.59 1.74
CA LEU A 502 11.37 7.86 1.81
C LEU A 502 11.23 6.99 3.07
N GLY A 503 12.26 6.87 3.91
CA GLY A 503 12.27 5.94 5.04
C GLY A 503 11.16 6.21 6.07
N ALA A 504 10.76 7.47 6.26
CA ALA A 504 9.65 7.84 7.15
C ALA A 504 8.33 7.15 6.75
N ASN A 505 8.16 6.81 5.46
CA ASN A 505 6.98 6.11 4.95
C ASN A 505 6.93 4.63 5.35
N PHE A 506 8.05 4.08 5.82
CA PHE A 506 8.19 2.68 6.22
C PHE A 506 8.20 2.50 7.75
N VAL A 507 8.06 3.57 8.53
CA VAL A 507 7.97 3.48 9.99
C VAL A 507 6.67 2.79 10.40
N GLN A 508 6.72 2.01 11.47
CA GLN A 508 5.59 1.17 11.92
C GLN A 508 4.31 1.96 12.22
N ASP A 509 4.46 3.21 12.64
CA ASP A 509 3.36 4.13 12.95
C ASP A 509 2.71 4.77 11.71
N GLN A 510 3.31 4.58 10.53
CA GLN A 510 2.88 5.15 9.24
C GLN A 510 2.74 6.67 9.24
N THR A 511 3.44 7.36 10.15
CA THR A 511 3.37 8.82 10.29
C THR A 511 3.83 9.54 9.04
N GLY A 512 4.91 9.06 8.40
CA GLY A 512 5.38 9.58 7.11
C GLY A 512 4.32 9.46 6.01
N MET A 513 3.78 8.26 5.78
CA MET A 513 2.74 8.06 4.76
C MET A 513 1.50 8.92 5.00
N ARG A 514 1.10 9.08 6.26
CA ARG A 514 -0.02 9.97 6.61
C ARG A 514 0.31 11.43 6.31
N HIS A 515 1.53 11.88 6.63
CA HIS A 515 1.99 13.23 6.34
C HIS A 515 1.91 13.52 4.85
N GLU A 516 2.47 12.64 4.01
CA GLU A 516 2.46 12.76 2.55
C GLU A 516 1.04 12.86 1.97
N LEU A 517 0.12 11.98 2.40
CA LEU A 517 -1.27 11.97 1.91
C LEU A 517 -2.05 13.22 2.36
N VAL A 518 -1.80 13.71 3.57
CA VAL A 518 -2.42 14.96 4.06
C VAL A 518 -1.86 16.16 3.30
N THR A 519 -0.56 16.18 3.01
CA THR A 519 0.06 17.23 2.19
C THR A 519 -0.52 17.21 0.78
N LEU A 520 -0.65 16.05 0.14
CA LEU A 520 -1.30 15.90 -1.18
C LEU A 520 -2.76 16.36 -1.15
N GLN A 521 -3.51 16.04 -0.08
CA GLN A 521 -4.89 16.51 0.12
C GLN A 521 -4.95 18.04 0.18
N ARG A 522 -4.02 18.68 0.89
CA ARG A 522 -3.94 20.15 0.98
C ARG A 522 -3.57 20.77 -0.36
N MET A 523 -2.64 20.17 -1.10
CA MET A 523 -2.30 20.60 -2.45
C MET A 523 -3.51 20.51 -3.40
N LEU A 524 -4.30 19.43 -3.31
CA LEU A 524 -5.55 19.29 -4.06
C LEU A 524 -6.55 20.40 -3.71
N ALA A 525 -6.73 20.70 -2.43
CA ALA A 525 -7.65 21.76 -1.98
C ALA A 525 -7.27 23.12 -2.58
N GLU A 526 -5.98 23.41 -2.66
CA GLU A 526 -5.46 24.70 -3.15
C GLU A 526 -5.42 24.79 -4.69
N LEU A 527 -4.89 23.77 -5.35
CA LEU A 527 -4.60 23.80 -6.79
C LEU A 527 -5.74 23.26 -7.64
N SER A 528 -6.57 22.34 -7.11
CA SER A 528 -7.73 21.77 -7.81
C SER A 528 -8.97 21.65 -6.91
N PRO A 529 -9.62 22.78 -6.53
CA PRO A 529 -10.74 22.78 -5.59
C PRO A 529 -11.96 21.95 -6.04
N SER A 530 -12.21 21.86 -7.35
CA SER A 530 -13.33 21.08 -7.91
C SER A 530 -13.16 19.57 -7.67
N LEU A 531 -11.94 19.05 -7.87
CA LEU A 531 -11.63 17.65 -7.61
C LEU A 531 -11.66 17.36 -6.11
N TYR A 532 -11.14 18.29 -5.29
CA TYR A 532 -11.21 18.18 -3.83
C TYR A 532 -12.66 18.06 -3.33
N ALA A 533 -13.54 18.96 -3.76
CA ALA A 533 -14.95 18.95 -3.36
C ALA A 533 -15.68 17.66 -3.79
N TYR A 534 -15.36 17.14 -4.98
CA TYR A 534 -15.88 15.86 -5.44
C TYR A 534 -15.38 14.70 -4.56
N LEU A 535 -14.07 14.62 -4.30
CA LEU A 535 -13.48 13.58 -3.46
C LEU A 535 -14.03 13.63 -2.03
N GLN A 536 -14.38 14.82 -1.53
CA GLN A 536 -15.08 14.98 -0.26
C GLN A 536 -16.48 14.38 -0.29
N ALA A 537 -17.23 14.58 -1.38
CA ALA A 537 -18.58 14.06 -1.53
C ALA A 537 -18.62 12.53 -1.63
N VAL A 538 -17.59 11.90 -2.19
CA VAL A 538 -17.48 10.43 -2.31
C VAL A 538 -16.68 9.75 -1.19
N ASP A 539 -16.37 10.48 -0.10
CA ASP A 539 -15.54 10.01 1.03
C ASP A 539 -14.14 9.48 0.62
N GLY A 540 -13.60 10.02 -0.47
CA GLY A 540 -12.29 9.67 -1.06
C GLY A 540 -11.13 10.58 -0.63
N LEU A 541 -11.36 11.49 0.33
CA LEU A 541 -10.36 12.47 0.77
C LEU A 541 -9.17 11.88 1.54
N ASN A 542 -9.25 10.61 1.93
CA ASN A 542 -8.11 9.88 2.50
C ASN A 542 -7.02 9.55 1.47
N LEU A 543 -7.34 9.67 0.17
CA LEU A 543 -6.44 9.42 -0.96
C LEU A 543 -5.74 8.05 -0.90
N PHE A 544 -6.38 7.02 -0.34
CA PHE A 544 -5.76 5.69 -0.23
C PHE A 544 -5.44 5.03 -1.56
N PHE A 545 -6.11 5.45 -2.64
CA PHE A 545 -5.75 5.06 -4.00
C PHE A 545 -4.38 5.58 -4.45
N CYS A 546 -3.83 6.63 -3.81
CA CYS A 546 -2.48 7.14 -4.03
C CYS A 546 -1.43 6.52 -3.09
N PHE A 547 -1.83 5.70 -2.11
CA PHE A 547 -0.91 5.13 -1.12
C PHE A 547 0.24 4.37 -1.79
N ARG A 548 -0.08 3.52 -2.77
CA ARG A 548 0.92 2.75 -3.52
C ARG A 548 1.86 3.65 -4.33
N TRP A 549 1.35 4.73 -4.90
CA TRP A 549 2.14 5.66 -5.70
C TRP A 549 3.28 6.26 -4.88
N ILE A 550 2.96 6.74 -3.69
CA ILE A 550 3.92 7.40 -2.81
C ILE A 550 4.85 6.36 -2.17
N LEU A 551 4.31 5.25 -1.64
CA LEU A 551 5.11 4.25 -0.92
C LEU A 551 6.22 3.63 -1.77
N VAL A 552 5.95 3.30 -3.03
CA VAL A 552 6.94 2.70 -3.94
C VAL A 552 7.38 3.65 -5.05
N CYS A 553 7.22 4.96 -4.85
CA CYS A 553 7.64 6.02 -5.76
C CYS A 553 7.30 5.71 -7.23
N PHE A 554 6.02 5.39 -7.47
CA PHE A 554 5.41 5.07 -8.77
C PHE A 554 5.95 3.84 -9.51
N LYS A 555 6.82 3.00 -8.92
CA LYS A 555 7.39 1.79 -9.57
C LYS A 555 6.35 0.82 -10.14
N ARG A 556 5.13 0.83 -9.59
CA ARG A 556 4.03 -0.05 -10.01
C ARG A 556 3.11 0.58 -11.06
N GLU A 557 3.31 1.86 -11.40
CA GLU A 557 2.47 2.62 -12.33
C GLU A 557 3.13 2.85 -13.69
N PHE A 558 4.44 2.70 -13.80
CA PHE A 558 5.21 2.96 -15.02
C PHE A 558 6.13 1.79 -15.38
N ALA A 559 6.52 1.71 -16.65
CA ALA A 559 7.59 0.80 -17.08
C ALA A 559 8.91 1.18 -16.41
N LEU A 560 9.84 0.23 -16.27
CA LEU A 560 11.02 0.46 -15.45
C LEU A 560 11.93 1.58 -15.98
N ASP A 561 12.05 1.76 -17.30
CA ASP A 561 12.79 2.87 -17.89
C ASP A 561 12.13 4.24 -17.63
N ASP A 562 10.81 4.29 -17.65
CA ASP A 562 10.03 5.49 -17.31
C ASP A 562 10.16 5.82 -15.82
N VAL A 563 10.21 4.81 -14.94
CA VAL A 563 10.46 4.99 -13.51
C VAL A 563 11.84 5.61 -13.29
N GLU A 564 12.87 5.14 -14.00
CA GLU A 564 14.20 5.75 -13.91
C GLU A 564 14.19 7.20 -14.40
N ARG A 565 13.47 7.52 -15.50
CA ARG A 565 13.32 8.91 -15.96
C ARG A 565 12.58 9.77 -14.93
N LEU A 566 11.54 9.24 -14.29
CA LEU A 566 10.79 9.91 -13.24
C LEU A 566 11.70 10.20 -12.03
N TRP A 567 12.53 9.23 -11.66
CA TRP A 567 13.49 9.35 -10.55
C TRP A 567 14.62 10.33 -10.86
N ASP A 568 15.09 10.41 -12.11
CA ASP A 568 16.04 11.46 -12.53
C ASP A 568 15.49 12.86 -12.16
N SER A 569 14.19 13.12 -12.39
CA SER A 569 13.53 14.38 -12.03
C SER A 569 13.23 14.54 -10.54
N ILE A 570 12.71 13.50 -9.87
CA ILE A 570 12.33 13.58 -8.44
C ILE A 570 13.54 13.92 -7.57
N TRP A 571 14.69 13.31 -7.83
CA TRP A 571 15.88 13.56 -7.00
C TRP A 571 16.60 14.83 -7.39
N SER A 572 16.61 15.21 -8.67
CA SER A 572 17.21 16.49 -9.08
C SER A 572 16.41 17.69 -8.56
N ALA A 573 15.07 17.59 -8.43
CA ALA A 573 14.19 18.69 -8.02
C ALA A 573 14.60 19.37 -6.69
N ASN A 574 15.16 18.61 -5.74
CA ASN A 574 15.64 19.12 -4.46
C ASN A 574 17.16 18.97 -4.28
N TRP A 575 17.91 18.79 -5.37
CA TRP A 575 19.34 18.56 -5.27
C TRP A 575 20.09 19.88 -5.05
N SER A 576 20.70 20.01 -3.88
CA SER A 576 21.53 21.15 -3.48
C SER A 576 22.76 20.68 -2.70
N THR A 577 23.84 21.46 -2.77
CA THR A 577 25.05 21.25 -1.96
C THR A 577 25.27 22.39 -0.99
N SER A 578 25.89 22.12 0.14
CA SER A 578 26.16 23.12 1.20
C SER A 578 27.07 24.28 0.76
N SER A 579 27.72 24.16 -0.40
CA SER A 579 28.52 25.21 -1.05
C SER A 579 27.72 26.12 -2.00
N ASP A 580 26.46 25.80 -2.29
CA ASP A 580 25.62 26.61 -3.16
C ASP A 580 25.30 27.93 -2.45
N GLY A 581 25.99 28.99 -2.86
CA GLY A 581 25.73 30.34 -2.39
C GLY A 581 24.31 30.79 -2.71
N VAL A 582 23.89 31.86 -2.03
CA VAL A 582 22.61 32.59 -2.11
C VAL A 582 22.21 33.06 -3.53
N ASP A 583 23.00 32.71 -4.55
CA ASP A 583 23.00 33.31 -5.88
C ASP A 583 22.35 32.46 -6.98
N SER A 584 21.80 31.27 -6.71
CA SER A 584 21.02 30.52 -7.71
C SER A 584 19.54 30.92 -7.65
N PRO A 585 19.02 31.68 -8.63
CA PRO A 585 17.71 32.31 -8.51
C PRO A 585 16.54 31.37 -8.81
N GLN A 586 16.73 30.04 -8.95
CA GLN A 586 15.65 29.12 -9.38
C GLN A 586 15.62 27.73 -8.73
N TRP A 587 16.75 27.21 -8.21
CA TRP A 587 16.88 25.85 -7.64
C TRP A 587 17.24 25.90 -6.14
N PRO A 588 16.76 24.97 -5.27
CA PRO A 588 15.91 23.81 -5.53
C PRO A 588 14.54 24.17 -6.13
N LEU A 589 13.96 23.28 -6.94
CA LEU A 589 12.64 23.46 -7.56
C LEU A 589 11.51 23.27 -6.54
N CYS A 590 11.59 22.21 -5.74
CA CYS A 590 10.67 21.92 -4.65
C CYS A 590 11.26 20.79 -3.80
N HIS A 591 10.79 20.65 -2.56
CA HIS A 591 11.24 19.55 -1.70
C HIS A 591 10.63 18.20 -2.12
N ASP A 592 9.30 18.12 -2.25
CA ASP A 592 8.57 16.86 -2.44
C ASP A 592 7.92 16.77 -3.85
N PHE A 593 8.75 16.62 -4.87
CA PHE A 593 8.31 16.57 -6.27
C PHE A 593 7.38 15.37 -6.59
N GLU A 594 7.52 14.26 -5.88
CA GLU A 594 6.65 13.08 -5.94
C GLU A 594 5.17 13.42 -5.68
N LEU A 595 4.89 14.39 -4.80
CA LEU A 595 3.54 14.85 -4.53
C LEU A 595 2.98 15.69 -5.68
N PHE A 596 3.82 16.49 -6.34
CA PHE A 596 3.43 17.22 -7.55
C PHE A 596 3.15 16.27 -8.71
N ILE A 597 3.88 15.16 -8.82
CA ILE A 597 3.60 14.10 -9.79
C ILE A 597 2.24 13.44 -9.49
N ALA A 598 1.98 13.08 -8.22
CA ALA A 598 0.69 12.51 -7.83
C ALA A 598 -0.47 13.48 -8.16
N LEU A 599 -0.29 14.77 -7.84
CA LEU A 599 -1.27 15.80 -8.17
C LEU A 599 -1.45 15.97 -9.68
N ALA A 600 -0.38 15.94 -10.47
CA ALA A 600 -0.44 16.06 -11.92
C ALA A 600 -1.27 14.94 -12.56
N ILE A 601 -1.12 13.70 -12.07
CA ILE A 601 -1.93 12.55 -12.50
C ILE A 601 -3.40 12.76 -12.11
N LEU A 602 -3.67 13.23 -10.89
CA LEU A 602 -5.05 13.48 -10.46
C LEU A 602 -5.71 14.61 -11.26
N GLU A 603 -4.98 15.68 -11.56
CA GLU A 603 -5.47 16.82 -12.34
C GLU A 603 -5.73 16.44 -13.80
N SER A 604 -4.89 15.59 -14.43
CA SER A 604 -5.10 15.12 -15.81
C SER A 604 -6.37 14.30 -15.97
N HIS A 605 -6.76 13.59 -14.93
CA HIS A 605 -7.95 12.76 -14.92
C HIS A 605 -9.15 13.38 -14.20
N ALA A 606 -9.02 14.62 -13.70
CA ALA A 606 -10.04 15.27 -12.87
C ALA A 606 -11.40 15.38 -13.58
N SER A 607 -11.40 15.70 -14.88
CA SER A 607 -12.63 15.84 -15.66
C SER A 607 -13.41 14.52 -15.75
N VAL A 608 -12.71 13.40 -15.95
CA VAL A 608 -13.29 12.06 -16.03
C VAL A 608 -13.81 11.63 -14.67
N ILE A 609 -12.98 11.79 -13.63
CA ILE A 609 -13.29 11.42 -12.25
C ILE A 609 -14.57 12.13 -11.79
N VAL A 610 -14.62 13.46 -11.93
CA VAL A 610 -15.74 14.28 -11.44
C VAL A 610 -17.02 14.07 -12.24
N ARG A 611 -16.93 13.87 -13.56
CA ARG A 611 -18.13 13.76 -14.43
C ARG A 611 -18.74 12.38 -14.45
N HIS A 612 -17.92 11.33 -14.39
CA HIS A 612 -18.37 9.98 -14.72
C HIS A 612 -18.38 9.03 -13.53
N LEU A 613 -17.52 9.25 -12.53
CA LEU A 613 -17.40 8.35 -11.39
C LEU A 613 -18.31 8.86 -10.27
N LYS A 614 -19.07 7.97 -9.64
CA LYS A 614 -20.07 8.33 -8.62
C LYS A 614 -19.71 7.80 -7.24
N THR A 615 -18.91 6.74 -7.16
CA THR A 615 -18.54 6.07 -5.91
C THR A 615 -17.02 6.02 -5.75
N PHE A 616 -16.55 5.88 -4.51
CA PHE A 616 -15.13 5.68 -4.21
C PHE A 616 -14.55 4.46 -4.94
N ASP A 617 -15.29 3.35 -5.00
CA ASP A 617 -14.84 2.12 -5.64
C ASP A 617 -14.57 2.31 -7.15
N GLU A 618 -15.41 3.11 -7.83
CA GLU A 618 -15.20 3.47 -9.23
C GLU A 618 -13.94 4.32 -9.43
N VAL A 619 -13.69 5.28 -8.52
CA VAL A 619 -12.46 6.09 -8.50
C VAL A 619 -11.24 5.20 -8.32
N LEU A 620 -11.27 4.32 -7.33
CA LEU A 620 -10.19 3.38 -7.03
C LEU A 620 -9.89 2.48 -8.23
N GLN A 621 -10.93 1.91 -8.84
CA GLN A 621 -10.79 1.02 -10.00
C GLN A 621 -10.24 1.75 -11.22
N TYR A 622 -10.70 2.98 -11.47
CA TYR A 622 -10.22 3.82 -12.56
C TYR A 622 -8.73 4.16 -12.37
N ILE A 623 -8.35 4.65 -11.19
CA ILE A 623 -6.95 5.01 -10.89
C ILE A 623 -6.02 3.82 -11.06
N HIS A 624 -6.43 2.62 -10.64
CA HIS A 624 -5.64 1.42 -10.87
C HIS A 624 -5.49 1.04 -12.35
N SER A 625 -6.48 1.36 -13.17
CA SER A 625 -6.44 1.08 -14.61
C SER A 625 -5.44 1.95 -15.37
N LEU A 626 -5.00 3.07 -14.78
CA LEU A 626 -4.00 3.97 -15.36
C LEU A 626 -2.59 3.38 -15.38
N ALA A 627 -2.32 2.35 -14.58
CA ALA A 627 -1.00 1.74 -14.50
C ALA A 627 -0.51 1.28 -15.88
N TYR A 628 0.71 1.70 -16.26
CA TYR A 628 1.38 1.46 -17.53
C TYR A 628 0.70 2.08 -18.76
N GLN A 629 -0.21 3.05 -18.58
CA GLN A 629 -0.89 3.76 -19.68
C GLN A 629 -0.53 5.24 -19.77
N MET A 630 0.19 5.76 -18.78
CA MET A 630 0.51 7.17 -18.63
C MET A 630 1.83 7.53 -19.31
N ASP A 631 1.87 8.68 -19.98
CA ASP A 631 3.11 9.24 -20.54
C ASP A 631 3.92 9.96 -19.45
N VAL A 632 5.15 9.49 -19.21
CA VAL A 632 6.02 10.04 -18.17
C VAL A 632 6.41 11.49 -18.44
N HIS A 633 6.63 11.87 -19.70
CA HIS A 633 7.08 13.21 -20.05
C HIS A 633 5.95 14.24 -19.91
N ALA A 634 4.72 13.89 -20.28
CA ALA A 634 3.54 14.73 -20.11
C ALA A 634 3.28 15.00 -18.61
N ILE A 635 3.38 13.97 -17.78
CA ILE A 635 3.21 14.09 -16.32
C ILE A 635 4.30 14.96 -15.72
N LEU A 636 5.57 14.78 -16.11
CA LEU A 636 6.67 15.61 -15.62
C LEU A 636 6.49 17.09 -15.98
N ARG A 637 6.09 17.41 -17.22
CA ARG A 637 5.80 18.79 -17.64
C ARG A 637 4.68 19.41 -16.81
N ARG A 638 3.62 18.65 -16.54
CA ARG A 638 2.48 19.12 -15.74
C ARG A 638 2.83 19.28 -14.26
N ALA A 639 3.58 18.35 -13.68
CA ALA A 639 4.07 18.43 -12.31
C ALA A 639 4.95 19.66 -12.11
N GLU A 640 5.85 19.93 -13.06
CA GLU A 640 6.66 21.16 -13.07
C GLU A 640 5.79 22.43 -13.12
N ALA A 641 4.79 22.48 -14.01
CA ALA A 641 3.87 23.61 -14.09
C ALA A 641 3.12 23.85 -12.76
N LEU A 642 2.72 22.78 -12.08
CA LEU A 642 2.07 22.86 -10.77
C LEU A 642 2.98 23.45 -9.68
N VAL A 643 4.29 23.16 -9.71
CA VAL A 643 5.26 23.79 -8.81
C VAL A 643 5.28 25.30 -9.02
N TYR A 644 5.40 25.76 -10.27
CA TYR A 644 5.41 27.20 -10.57
C TYR A 644 4.08 27.88 -10.23
N ARG A 645 2.95 27.20 -10.45
CA ARG A 645 1.63 27.70 -10.07
C ARG A 645 1.50 27.88 -8.55
N LEU A 646 2.03 26.95 -7.74
CA LEU A 646 2.06 27.09 -6.29
C LEU A 646 3.04 28.20 -5.84
N ARG A 647 4.22 28.31 -6.46
CA ARG A 647 5.18 29.42 -6.23
C ARG A 647 4.57 30.80 -6.54
N GLY A 648 3.80 30.91 -7.60
CA GLY A 648 3.09 32.16 -7.92
C GLY A 648 2.12 32.56 -6.81
N ARG A 649 1.42 31.59 -6.22
CA ARG A 649 0.48 31.82 -5.11
C ARG A 649 1.17 32.29 -3.83
N THR A 650 2.37 31.78 -3.50
CA THR A 650 3.13 32.21 -2.31
C THR A 650 3.66 33.63 -2.41
N GLN A 651 3.87 34.15 -3.62
CA GLN A 651 4.37 35.51 -3.84
C GLN A 651 3.28 36.60 -3.79
N HIS A 652 1.99 36.23 -3.83
CA HIS A 652 0.90 37.19 -3.82
C HIS A 652 0.56 37.63 -2.37
N PRO A 653 0.66 38.94 -2.03
CA PRO A 653 0.60 39.45 -0.65
C PRO A 653 -0.79 39.34 0.03
N HIS A 654 -1.82 38.88 -0.68
CA HIS A 654 -3.18 38.71 -0.16
C HIS A 654 -3.58 37.23 0.01
N THR A 655 -2.71 36.28 -0.34
CA THR A 655 -2.98 34.84 -0.20
C THR A 655 -2.30 34.32 1.06
N VAL A 656 -3.09 33.86 2.03
CA VAL A 656 -2.54 33.15 3.21
C VAL A 656 -2.51 31.66 2.86
N LEU A 657 -1.37 31.19 2.39
CA LEU A 657 -1.10 29.75 2.26
C LEU A 657 -0.70 29.19 3.63
N GLU A 658 -1.08 27.94 3.88
CA GLU A 658 -0.55 27.23 5.05
C GLU A 658 0.98 27.17 4.98
N GLU A 659 1.65 27.33 6.13
CA GLU A 659 3.11 27.35 6.24
C GLU A 659 3.75 26.10 5.64
N ASN A 660 3.12 24.93 5.83
CA ASN A 660 3.55 23.66 5.27
C ASN A 660 3.51 23.61 3.73
N LEU A 661 2.50 24.23 3.09
CA LEU A 661 2.41 24.27 1.62
C LEU A 661 3.42 25.26 1.02
N SER A 662 3.69 26.35 1.74
CA SER A 662 4.72 27.30 1.33
C SER A 662 6.09 26.67 1.41
N ALA A 663 6.38 25.91 2.48
CA ALA A 663 7.63 25.19 2.67
C ALA A 663 7.98 24.27 1.49
N LEU A 664 6.99 23.64 0.82
CA LEU A 664 7.23 22.76 -0.33
C LEU A 664 7.98 23.44 -1.50
N VAL A 665 7.84 24.75 -1.64
CA VAL A 665 8.33 25.50 -2.82
C VAL A 665 9.23 26.69 -2.49
N LEU A 666 9.34 27.02 -1.20
CA LEU A 666 10.29 28.00 -0.67
C LEU A 666 11.72 27.43 -0.72
N ARG A 667 12.70 28.32 -0.78
CA ARG A 667 14.13 27.99 -0.91
C ARG A 667 14.83 27.97 0.43
#